data_AF-A0A9D1T1N7-F1
#
_entry.id   AF-A0A9D1T1N7-F1
#
_cell.length_a   1.000
_cell.length_b   1.000
_cell.length_c   1.000
_cell.angle_alpha   90.00
_cell.angle_beta   90.00
_cell.angle_gamma   90.00
#
_symmetry.space_group_name_H-M   'P 1'
#
loop_
_entity.id
_entity.type
_entity.pdbx_description
1 polymer ?
#
loop_
_entity_poly.entity_id
_entity_poly.type
_entity_poly.pdbx_seq_one_letter_code
_entity_poly.pdbx_strand_id
1 'polypeptide(L)'
;MAKSRFWGRLRILRVALAAFFLAVTTLAFGYAADLAALVVSWLGGDASAAADATVALTRVAHANLAPAILSAAARLSLFGVVAAAVILAATAFLGRAYCSVVCPFGVLQDLLGLLRVWERKSPPQPRLLRLRKGLGATVWAVALIGGWALGLRFLDPYTLFGAIAAGGVLPLLFVAVLVAWRTRFFCNSLCPVGALLACVSAHAPLGLTFTSRCVKCGKCATVCPTGCLDPKAGTIDNGRCVRCLKCAAVCPLGAIAYGRNPGFRLPTRREALTVGGLLAGGAAAGVAARLVGPKAASDALLAQGAVCPPGAGDLPRFFAACTDCRLCVANCPTHAIKPAGPLGVIHLDYADGARCDFDCKRCTEVCPTGALLPLTLAVKRRTRLGLARHAPDRCRAYAGEDCGRCTQACPVGAVRLERIERDGETFLVPKVYADRCVGCGACQAVCPAPGKAIVVEPLPDGAQTLLPLPPPAPESAYQAIYPPGAGSPQRFLAKCTDCGRCVATCEGRVLRSEGRPGSVHLVFDAGMCEYYCTKCGEVCPTGAISLLDLAVKQRTRIGLAELEPSICVAFSTENACGACAEHCPTGALRMKPDAEGILVPTLTTDLCIGCGSCEYPCPVRPVKAIRVRPLPDGVQILAADPNVFFAPTEPAPAPATDDWLI
;
A
#
# COMPACT_ATOMS: atom_id res chain seq x y z
N MET A 1 3.36 -54.55 9.07
CA MET A 1 2.30 -53.63 8.58
C MET A 1 2.17 -52.31 9.38
N ALA A 2 2.45 -52.26 10.69
CA ALA A 2 2.33 -51.01 11.48
C ALA A 2 3.24 -49.84 10.99
N LYS A 3 4.50 -50.13 10.61
CA LYS A 3 5.43 -49.10 10.10
C LYS A 3 4.99 -48.50 8.75
N SER A 4 4.39 -49.27 7.82
CA SER A 4 3.91 -48.72 6.54
C SER A 4 2.70 -47.79 6.73
N ARG A 5 1.82 -48.09 7.70
CA ARG A 5 0.70 -47.21 8.10
C ARG A 5 1.18 -45.89 8.71
N PHE A 6 2.24 -45.91 9.53
CA PHE A 6 2.85 -44.71 10.10
C PHE A 6 3.39 -43.76 9.01
N TRP A 7 4.18 -44.29 8.06
CA TRP A 7 4.71 -43.51 6.93
C TRP A 7 3.60 -42.98 6.02
N GLY A 8 2.52 -43.74 5.86
CA GLY A 8 1.31 -43.29 5.16
C GLY A 8 0.67 -42.08 5.84
N ARG A 9 0.43 -42.13 7.15
CA ARG A 9 -0.14 -41.01 7.93
C ARG A 9 0.75 -39.77 7.90
N LEU A 10 2.06 -39.93 8.08
CA LEU A 10 3.02 -38.81 8.03
C LEU A 10 3.07 -38.17 6.62
N ARG A 11 2.94 -38.98 5.56
CA ARG A 11 2.82 -38.48 4.19
C ARG A 11 1.51 -37.71 3.97
N ILE A 12 0.39 -38.18 4.53
CA ILE A 12 -0.90 -37.48 4.45
C ILE A 12 -0.81 -36.13 5.14
N LEU A 13 -0.31 -36.08 6.38
CA LEU A 13 -0.10 -34.84 7.11
C LEU A 13 0.79 -33.85 6.33
N ARG A 14 1.89 -34.35 5.75
CA ARG A 14 2.78 -33.55 4.89
C ARG A 14 2.04 -32.95 3.70
N VAL A 15 1.22 -33.75 3.01
CA VAL A 15 0.46 -33.31 1.83
C VAL A 15 -0.60 -32.29 2.23
N ALA A 16 -1.30 -32.50 3.36
CA ALA A 16 -2.27 -31.55 3.88
C ALA A 16 -1.61 -30.20 4.22
N LEU A 17 -0.47 -30.20 4.92
CA LEU A 17 0.29 -28.98 5.21
C LEU A 17 0.79 -28.30 3.94
N ALA A 18 1.31 -29.06 2.98
CA ALA A 18 1.76 -28.52 1.69
C ALA A 18 0.63 -27.88 0.89
N ALA A 19 -0.55 -28.50 0.88
CA ALA A 19 -1.75 -27.94 0.25
C ALA A 19 -2.19 -26.66 0.95
N PHE A 20 -2.17 -26.63 2.28
CA PHE A 20 -2.50 -25.45 3.08
C PHE A 20 -1.57 -24.27 2.76
N PHE A 21 -0.26 -24.44 2.85
CA PHE A 21 0.71 -23.36 2.56
C PHE A 21 0.66 -22.91 1.11
N LEU A 22 0.45 -23.84 0.17
CA LEU A 22 0.25 -23.50 -1.24
C LEU A 22 -1.01 -22.65 -1.41
N ALA A 23 -2.15 -23.10 -0.89
CA ALA A 23 -3.41 -22.37 -1.00
C ALA A 23 -3.33 -20.97 -0.40
N VAL A 24 -2.86 -20.85 0.86
CA VAL A 24 -2.71 -19.57 1.54
C VAL A 24 -1.78 -18.62 0.77
N THR A 25 -0.65 -19.13 0.27
CA THR A 25 0.28 -18.27 -0.47
C THR A 25 -0.30 -17.90 -1.84
N THR A 26 -0.93 -18.82 -2.58
CA THR A 26 -1.60 -18.50 -3.86
C THR A 26 -2.67 -17.44 -3.68
N LEU A 27 -3.50 -17.56 -2.62
CA LEU A 27 -4.52 -16.55 -2.31
C LEU A 27 -3.89 -15.18 -2.11
N ALA A 28 -2.79 -15.08 -1.36
CA ALA A 28 -2.07 -13.81 -1.19
C ALA A 28 -1.61 -13.15 -2.51
N PHE A 29 -1.41 -13.94 -3.58
CA PHE A 29 -1.00 -13.49 -4.91
C PHE A 29 -2.12 -13.39 -5.94
N GLY A 30 -3.32 -13.90 -5.66
CA GLY A 30 -4.42 -13.97 -6.62
C GLY A 30 -5.77 -13.90 -5.93
N TYR A 31 -6.57 -12.90 -6.30
CA TYR A 31 -7.97 -12.73 -5.88
C TYR A 31 -8.23 -12.83 -4.36
N ALA A 32 -7.23 -12.72 -3.48
CA ALA A 32 -7.48 -12.67 -2.03
C ALA A 32 -8.40 -11.50 -1.68
N ALA A 33 -8.32 -10.38 -2.38
CA ALA A 33 -9.25 -9.27 -2.17
C ALA A 33 -10.69 -9.67 -2.52
N ASP A 34 -10.93 -10.31 -3.67
CA ASP A 34 -12.26 -10.69 -4.13
C ASP A 34 -12.84 -11.88 -3.35
N LEU A 35 -12.01 -12.90 -3.06
CA LEU A 35 -12.42 -14.06 -2.27
C LEU A 35 -12.56 -13.69 -0.78
N ALA A 36 -11.68 -12.87 -0.21
CA ALA A 36 -11.85 -12.39 1.17
C ALA A 36 -13.02 -11.42 1.27
N ALA A 37 -13.27 -10.55 0.27
CA ALA A 37 -14.48 -9.73 0.24
C ALA A 37 -15.74 -10.59 0.15
N LEU A 38 -15.72 -11.66 -0.65
CA LEU A 38 -16.84 -12.59 -0.79
C LEU A 38 -17.07 -13.42 0.48
N VAL A 39 -16.01 -13.88 1.16
CA VAL A 39 -16.12 -14.64 2.41
C VAL A 39 -16.51 -13.74 3.59
N VAL A 40 -15.91 -12.55 3.70
CA VAL A 40 -16.21 -11.59 4.77
C VAL A 40 -17.63 -11.03 4.62
N SER A 41 -18.09 -10.75 3.39
CA SER A 41 -19.49 -10.38 3.16
C SER A 41 -20.45 -11.52 3.53
N TRP A 42 -20.09 -12.78 3.27
CA TRP A 42 -20.87 -13.95 3.69
C TRP A 42 -20.96 -14.09 5.22
N LEU A 43 -19.92 -13.64 5.94
CA LEU A 43 -19.85 -13.62 7.41
C LEU A 43 -20.43 -12.33 8.03
N GLY A 44 -21.03 -11.45 7.22
CA GLY A 44 -21.62 -10.18 7.68
C GLY A 44 -20.60 -9.08 8.04
N GLY A 45 -19.33 -9.24 7.63
CA GLY A 45 -18.29 -8.24 7.80
C GLY A 45 -18.26 -7.19 6.69
N ASP A 46 -17.64 -6.06 6.98
CA ASP A 46 -17.52 -4.92 6.05
C ASP A 46 -16.24 -4.97 5.18
N ALA A 47 -16.11 -4.01 4.27
CA ALA A 47 -14.97 -3.93 3.35
C ALA A 47 -13.61 -3.74 4.07
N SER A 48 -13.60 -3.17 5.27
CA SER A 48 -12.41 -3.07 6.12
C SER A 48 -11.98 -4.43 6.65
N ALA A 49 -12.90 -5.26 7.12
CA ALA A 49 -12.59 -6.61 7.58
C ALA A 49 -12.00 -7.50 6.46
N ALA A 50 -12.47 -7.33 5.22
CA ALA A 50 -11.89 -7.99 4.05
C ALA A 50 -10.46 -7.53 3.73
N ALA A 51 -10.18 -6.23 3.89
CA ALA A 51 -8.85 -5.66 3.74
C ALA A 51 -7.87 -6.20 4.81
N ASP A 52 -8.30 -6.24 6.07
CA ASP A 52 -7.49 -6.75 7.18
C ASP A 52 -7.19 -8.25 7.03
N ALA A 53 -8.17 -9.04 6.60
CA ALA A 53 -7.98 -10.46 6.29
C ALA A 53 -6.98 -10.67 5.15
N THR A 54 -7.04 -9.84 4.10
CA THR A 54 -6.09 -9.87 2.98
C THR A 54 -4.67 -9.55 3.47
N VAL A 55 -4.51 -8.52 4.32
CA VAL A 55 -3.22 -8.17 4.91
C VAL A 55 -2.70 -9.29 5.81
N ALA A 56 -3.55 -9.93 6.62
CA ALA A 56 -3.17 -11.06 7.46
C ALA A 56 -2.67 -12.26 6.64
N LEU A 57 -3.33 -12.58 5.52
CA LEU A 57 -2.88 -13.62 4.58
C LEU A 57 -1.51 -13.30 3.98
N THR A 58 -1.26 -12.04 3.64
CA THR A 58 0.06 -11.63 3.11
C THR A 58 1.19 -11.75 4.13
N ARG A 59 0.92 -11.64 5.45
CA ARG A 59 1.93 -11.91 6.50
C ARG A 59 2.41 -13.35 6.51
N VAL A 60 1.55 -14.32 6.17
CA VAL A 60 1.97 -15.72 5.99
C VAL A 60 2.91 -15.85 4.79
N ALA A 61 2.65 -15.11 3.71
CA ALA A 61 3.55 -15.06 2.57
C ALA A 61 4.92 -14.47 2.94
N HIS A 62 4.98 -13.50 3.87
CA HIS A 62 6.21 -12.91 4.40
C HIS A 62 7.04 -13.89 5.26
N ALA A 63 6.42 -14.94 5.81
CA ALA A 63 7.12 -15.96 6.58
C ALA A 63 7.94 -16.93 5.71
N ASN A 64 7.83 -16.88 4.38
CA ASN A 64 8.68 -17.64 3.48
C ASN A 64 10.15 -17.21 3.63
N LEU A 65 11.09 -18.16 3.51
CA LEU A 65 12.49 -17.95 3.86
C LEU A 65 13.17 -16.80 3.10
N ALA A 66 12.90 -16.64 1.79
CA ALA A 66 13.51 -15.56 1.01
C ALA A 66 13.00 -14.16 1.45
N PRO A 67 11.69 -13.90 1.50
CA PRO A 67 11.14 -12.68 2.12
C PRO A 67 11.58 -12.44 3.57
N ALA A 68 11.64 -13.47 4.40
CA ALA A 68 12.05 -13.36 5.80
C ALA A 68 13.51 -12.89 5.93
N ILE A 69 14.42 -13.46 5.13
CA ILE A 69 15.83 -13.05 5.12
C ILE A 69 15.99 -11.64 4.55
N LEU A 70 15.27 -11.31 3.48
CA LEU A 70 15.37 -9.98 2.88
C LEU A 70 14.80 -8.89 3.82
N SER A 71 13.68 -9.16 4.50
CA SER A 71 13.12 -8.24 5.49
C SER A 71 13.99 -8.11 6.74
N ALA A 72 14.64 -9.19 7.18
CA ALA A 72 15.63 -9.15 8.26
C ALA A 72 16.85 -8.29 7.87
N ALA A 73 17.39 -8.49 6.67
CA ALA A 73 18.61 -7.81 6.20
C ALA A 73 18.36 -6.34 5.81
N ALA A 74 17.22 -6.02 5.20
CA ALA A 74 16.94 -4.69 4.68
C ALA A 74 16.17 -3.77 5.64
N ARG A 75 15.40 -4.32 6.60
CA ARG A 75 14.56 -3.55 7.54
C ARG A 75 14.84 -3.83 9.02
N LEU A 76 15.78 -4.71 9.37
CA LEU A 76 15.99 -5.20 10.74
C LEU A 76 14.67 -5.71 11.38
N SER A 77 13.79 -6.28 10.55
CA SER A 77 12.47 -6.75 11.01
C SER A 77 12.62 -7.92 11.98
N LEU A 78 12.17 -7.75 13.22
CA LEU A 78 12.16 -8.81 14.23
C LEU A 78 11.40 -10.05 13.73
N PHE A 79 10.25 -9.85 13.06
CA PHE A 79 9.48 -10.93 12.46
C PHE A 79 10.30 -11.71 11.42
N GLY A 80 11.00 -10.99 10.53
CA GLY A 80 11.85 -11.61 9.50
C GLY A 80 12.99 -12.42 10.11
N VAL A 81 13.65 -11.87 11.14
CA VAL A 81 14.74 -12.53 11.88
C VAL A 81 14.23 -13.81 12.54
N VAL A 82 13.12 -13.75 13.27
CA VAL A 82 12.54 -14.91 13.96
C VAL A 82 12.10 -15.98 12.95
N ALA A 83 11.39 -15.60 11.89
CA ALA A 83 10.94 -16.54 10.86
C ALA A 83 12.11 -17.25 10.18
N ALA A 84 13.15 -16.50 9.78
CA ALA A 84 14.35 -17.07 9.18
C ALA A 84 15.09 -18.00 10.15
N ALA A 85 15.27 -17.59 11.41
CA ALA A 85 15.93 -18.38 12.44
C ALA A 85 15.20 -19.71 12.69
N VAL A 86 13.87 -19.67 12.81
CA VAL A 86 13.04 -20.88 13.00
C VAL A 86 13.18 -21.83 11.81
N ILE A 87 13.12 -21.34 10.58
CA ILE A 87 13.26 -22.18 9.37
C ILE A 87 14.67 -22.78 9.28
N LEU A 88 15.71 -22.00 9.58
CA LEU A 88 17.09 -22.47 9.55
C LEU A 88 17.36 -23.49 10.66
N ALA A 89 16.87 -23.25 11.88
CA ALA A 89 16.94 -24.20 12.99
C ALA A 89 16.21 -25.50 12.63
N ALA A 90 14.96 -25.42 12.17
CA ALA A 90 14.21 -26.58 11.70
C ALA A 90 14.94 -27.34 10.59
N THR A 91 15.61 -26.63 9.68
CA THR A 91 16.42 -27.25 8.62
C THR A 91 17.67 -27.93 9.17
N ALA A 92 18.32 -27.33 10.16
CA ALA A 92 19.50 -27.88 10.82
C ALA A 92 19.16 -29.17 11.57
N PHE A 93 17.95 -29.30 12.14
CA PHE A 93 17.55 -30.53 12.83
C PHE A 93 16.90 -31.57 11.91
N LEU A 94 15.91 -31.16 11.11
CA LEU A 94 15.06 -32.07 10.34
C LEU A 94 15.60 -32.35 8.91
N GLY A 95 16.57 -31.57 8.45
CA GLY A 95 17.00 -31.48 7.06
C GLY A 95 16.07 -30.58 6.24
N ARG A 96 16.13 -30.65 4.91
CA ARG A 96 15.42 -29.72 4.00
C ARG A 96 13.92 -30.02 3.82
N ALA A 97 13.22 -30.25 4.93
CA ALA A 97 11.78 -30.48 4.94
C ALA A 97 10.99 -29.25 4.45
N TYR A 98 11.46 -28.03 4.73
CA TYR A 98 10.88 -26.76 4.28
C TYR A 98 10.53 -26.77 2.78
N CYS A 99 11.45 -27.22 1.93
CA CYS A 99 11.26 -27.26 0.47
C CYS A 99 10.09 -28.14 0.03
N SER A 100 9.62 -29.06 0.87
CA SER A 100 8.59 -30.05 0.52
C SER A 100 7.28 -29.90 1.28
N VAL A 101 7.22 -28.96 2.24
CA VAL A 101 6.05 -28.74 3.11
C VAL A 101 5.61 -27.27 3.08
N VAL A 102 6.54 -26.33 3.20
CA VAL A 102 6.20 -24.90 3.40
C VAL A 102 6.42 -24.10 2.12
N CYS A 103 7.49 -24.37 1.38
CA CYS A 103 7.83 -23.61 0.18
C CYS A 103 6.80 -23.84 -0.95
N PRO A 104 6.00 -22.83 -1.35
CA PRO A 104 4.93 -23.00 -2.34
C PRO A 104 5.48 -23.37 -3.72
N PHE A 105 6.62 -22.79 -4.09
CA PHE A 105 7.33 -23.13 -5.32
C PHE A 105 7.80 -24.59 -5.39
N GLY A 106 8.19 -25.16 -4.24
CA GLY A 106 8.59 -26.56 -4.15
C GLY A 106 7.39 -27.51 -4.30
N VAL A 107 6.23 -27.12 -3.78
CA VAL A 107 4.96 -27.87 -3.92
C VAL A 107 4.46 -27.77 -5.37
N LEU A 108 4.52 -26.59 -5.99
CA LEU A 108 4.16 -26.38 -7.40
C LEU A 108 4.94 -27.33 -8.34
N GLN A 109 6.25 -27.48 -8.14
CA GLN A 109 7.04 -28.43 -8.93
C GLN A 109 6.67 -29.89 -8.69
N ASP A 110 6.23 -30.25 -7.47
CA ASP A 110 5.73 -31.60 -7.20
C ASP A 110 4.43 -31.87 -7.94
N LEU A 111 3.54 -30.86 -8.06
CA LEU A 111 2.28 -30.93 -8.80
C LEU A 111 2.52 -31.02 -10.31
N LEU A 112 3.35 -30.14 -10.88
CA LEU A 112 3.76 -30.23 -12.28
C LEU A 112 4.42 -31.57 -12.61
N GLY A 113 5.11 -32.16 -11.63
CA GLY A 113 5.71 -33.47 -11.74
C GLY A 113 4.70 -34.62 -11.85
N LEU A 114 3.41 -34.43 -11.54
CA LEU A 114 2.36 -35.42 -11.72
C LEU A 114 1.97 -35.60 -13.20
N LEU A 115 2.14 -34.55 -14.01
CA LEU A 115 1.77 -34.52 -15.43
C LEU A 115 2.86 -35.13 -16.34
N ARG A 116 3.83 -35.85 -15.77
CA ARG A 116 5.00 -36.34 -16.49
C ARG A 116 4.77 -37.66 -17.22
N VAL A 117 5.28 -37.74 -18.45
CA VAL A 117 5.25 -38.93 -19.32
C VAL A 117 6.65 -39.57 -19.49
N TRP A 118 7.76 -38.82 -19.33
CA TRP A 118 9.12 -39.32 -19.59
C TRP A 118 10.11 -38.97 -18.46
N GLU A 119 10.91 -39.93 -18.01
CA GLU A 119 11.87 -39.73 -16.91
C GLU A 119 13.29 -40.15 -17.30
N ARG A 120 14.20 -39.17 -17.42
CA ARG A 120 15.64 -39.42 -17.64
C ARG A 120 16.29 -39.96 -16.36
N LYS A 121 16.66 -41.25 -16.40
CA LYS A 121 17.30 -42.01 -15.32
C LYS A 121 18.83 -41.79 -15.34
N SER A 122 19.33 -40.68 -14.81
CA SER A 122 20.78 -40.52 -14.63
C SER A 122 21.17 -40.17 -13.19
N PRO A 123 22.07 -40.95 -12.55
CA PRO A 123 22.66 -40.57 -11.28
C PRO A 123 23.63 -39.39 -11.51
N PRO A 124 23.58 -38.33 -10.70
CA PRO A 124 24.47 -37.18 -10.88
C PRO A 124 25.89 -37.48 -10.36
N GLN A 125 26.90 -37.00 -11.08
CA GLN A 125 28.32 -37.16 -10.71
C GLN A 125 28.73 -36.27 -9.51
N PRO A 126 29.57 -36.75 -8.58
CA PRO A 126 29.87 -36.09 -7.31
C PRO A 126 30.78 -34.84 -7.40
N ARG A 127 31.70 -34.73 -8.39
CA ARG A 127 32.57 -33.53 -8.58
C ARG A 127 31.78 -32.31 -9.04
N LEU A 128 30.89 -32.50 -10.02
CA LEU A 128 29.97 -31.48 -10.51
C LEU A 128 29.02 -30.98 -9.40
N LEU A 129 28.78 -31.80 -8.39
CA LEU A 129 27.93 -31.50 -7.24
C LEU A 129 28.55 -30.50 -6.25
N ARG A 130 29.87 -30.55 -6.02
CA ARG A 130 30.56 -29.59 -5.12
C ARG A 130 30.71 -28.22 -5.77
N LEU A 131 31.07 -28.19 -7.06
CA LEU A 131 31.09 -26.97 -7.89
C LEU A 131 29.72 -26.30 -7.95
N ARG A 132 28.63 -27.07 -8.11
CA ARG A 132 27.25 -26.55 -8.09
C ARG A 132 26.83 -25.97 -6.74
N LYS A 133 27.24 -26.58 -5.62
CA LYS A 133 26.97 -26.06 -4.26
C LYS A 133 27.73 -24.77 -3.99
N GLY A 134 28.99 -24.68 -4.41
CA GLY A 134 29.79 -23.46 -4.31
C GLY A 134 29.24 -22.33 -5.16
N LEU A 135 28.96 -22.59 -6.44
CA LEU A 135 28.39 -21.60 -7.37
C LEU A 135 27.01 -21.10 -6.91
N GLY A 136 26.13 -22.00 -6.46
CA GLY A 136 24.81 -21.62 -5.94
C GLY A 136 24.88 -20.77 -4.67
N ALA A 137 25.85 -21.03 -3.78
CA ALA A 137 26.08 -20.22 -2.58
C ALA A 137 26.64 -18.83 -2.93
N THR A 138 27.58 -18.75 -3.88
CA THR A 138 28.15 -17.48 -4.37
C THR A 138 27.10 -16.63 -5.08
N VAL A 139 26.31 -17.22 -5.98
CA VAL A 139 25.19 -16.54 -6.66
C VAL A 139 24.18 -16.02 -5.64
N TRP A 140 23.91 -16.76 -4.57
CA TRP A 140 23.00 -16.30 -3.52
C TRP A 140 23.55 -15.14 -2.70
N ALA A 141 24.82 -15.22 -2.29
CA ALA A 141 25.47 -14.16 -1.53
C ALA A 141 25.56 -12.86 -2.34
N VAL A 142 25.84 -12.96 -3.65
CA VAL A 142 25.82 -11.83 -4.59
C VAL A 142 24.41 -11.25 -4.72
N ALA A 143 23.38 -12.09 -4.92
CA ALA A 143 21.99 -11.63 -5.08
C ALA A 143 21.41 -11.00 -3.80
N LEU A 144 21.78 -11.52 -2.62
CA LEU A 144 21.33 -10.95 -1.34
C LEU A 144 21.93 -9.58 -1.05
N ILE A 145 23.24 -9.42 -1.29
CA ILE A 145 23.97 -8.23 -0.87
C ILE A 145 23.99 -7.17 -1.98
N GLY A 146 24.22 -7.60 -3.22
CA GLY A 146 24.13 -6.76 -4.43
C GLY A 146 22.71 -6.36 -4.81
N GLY A 147 21.72 -6.97 -4.18
CA GLY A 147 20.32 -6.83 -4.53
C GLY A 147 19.96 -7.60 -5.79
N TRP A 148 18.67 -7.63 -6.06
CA TRP A 148 18.11 -8.36 -7.20
C TRP A 148 18.22 -7.58 -8.52
N ALA A 149 18.91 -6.43 -8.51
CA ALA A 149 19.08 -5.52 -9.63
C ALA A 149 19.94 -6.09 -10.79
N LEU A 150 20.72 -7.15 -10.55
CA LEU A 150 21.55 -7.82 -11.58
C LEU A 150 20.79 -8.81 -12.49
N GLY A 151 19.45 -8.80 -12.48
CA GLY A 151 18.66 -9.71 -13.31
C GLY A 151 18.61 -11.16 -12.82
N LEU A 152 19.20 -11.49 -11.66
CA LEU A 152 19.14 -12.83 -11.04
C LEU A 152 17.79 -13.15 -10.36
N ARG A 153 16.76 -12.31 -10.56
CA ARG A 153 15.40 -12.43 -10.00
C ARG A 153 14.72 -13.76 -10.33
N PHE A 154 14.99 -14.31 -11.52
CA PHE A 154 14.46 -15.61 -11.94
C PHE A 154 15.01 -16.79 -11.12
N LEU A 155 16.05 -16.58 -10.30
CA LEU A 155 16.55 -17.61 -9.38
C LEU A 155 15.86 -17.58 -8.01
N ASP A 156 15.06 -16.55 -7.68
CA ASP A 156 14.26 -16.55 -6.46
C ASP A 156 13.01 -17.44 -6.64
N PRO A 157 12.91 -18.57 -5.91
CA PRO A 157 11.71 -19.39 -5.96
C PRO A 157 10.43 -18.62 -5.55
N TYR A 158 10.54 -17.60 -4.71
CA TYR A 158 9.38 -16.82 -4.26
C TYR A 158 8.89 -15.87 -5.36
N THR A 159 9.79 -15.12 -6.00
CA THR A 159 9.47 -14.29 -7.17
C THR A 159 8.89 -15.09 -8.32
N LEU A 160 9.51 -16.23 -8.67
CA LEU A 160 8.96 -17.10 -9.73
C LEU A 160 7.56 -17.60 -9.40
N PHE A 161 7.33 -18.01 -8.15
CA PHE A 161 6.01 -18.44 -7.71
C PHE A 161 4.99 -17.30 -7.82
N GLY A 162 5.31 -16.11 -7.30
CA GLY A 162 4.43 -14.94 -7.37
C GLY A 162 4.10 -14.53 -8.81
N ALA A 163 5.09 -14.57 -9.70
CA ALA A 163 4.91 -14.30 -11.12
C ALA A 163 3.97 -15.32 -11.81
N ILE A 164 4.04 -16.60 -11.45
CA ILE A 164 3.14 -17.65 -11.97
C ILE A 164 1.74 -17.49 -11.38
N ALA A 165 1.64 -17.27 -10.06
CA ALA A 165 0.37 -17.09 -9.35
C ALA A 165 -0.40 -15.85 -9.86
N ALA A 166 0.32 -14.81 -10.29
CA ALA A 166 -0.23 -13.64 -10.95
C ALA A 166 -0.53 -13.83 -12.46
N GLY A 167 -0.54 -15.06 -12.98
CA GLY A 167 -0.91 -15.39 -14.36
C GLY A 167 0.24 -15.40 -15.38
N GLY A 168 1.50 -15.32 -14.95
CA GLY A 168 2.65 -15.29 -15.85
C GLY A 168 2.90 -16.62 -16.58
N VAL A 169 2.75 -16.62 -17.91
CA VAL A 169 2.94 -17.81 -18.76
C VAL A 169 4.42 -18.17 -18.96
N LEU A 170 5.29 -17.20 -19.26
CA LEU A 170 6.72 -17.42 -19.45
C LEU A 170 7.43 -18.08 -18.25
N PRO A 171 7.28 -17.59 -17.00
CA PRO A 171 7.89 -18.27 -15.85
C PRO A 171 7.29 -19.67 -15.62
N LEU A 172 6.02 -19.89 -15.93
CA LEU A 172 5.40 -21.22 -15.85
C LEU A 172 6.03 -22.18 -16.86
N LEU A 173 6.19 -21.76 -18.12
CA LEU A 173 6.86 -22.56 -19.16
C LEU A 173 8.31 -22.88 -18.79
N PHE A 174 9.06 -21.89 -18.31
CA PHE A 174 10.44 -22.09 -17.84
C PHE A 174 10.51 -23.18 -16.77
N VAL A 175 9.65 -23.12 -15.75
CA VAL A 175 9.62 -24.13 -14.69
C VAL A 175 9.12 -25.48 -15.20
N ALA A 176 8.12 -25.51 -16.09
CA ALA A 176 7.58 -26.73 -16.68
C ALA A 176 8.66 -27.48 -17.49
N VAL A 177 9.48 -26.78 -18.27
CA VAL A 177 10.61 -27.39 -19.01
C VAL A 177 11.64 -27.99 -18.06
N LEU A 178 12.02 -27.27 -16.99
CA LEU A 178 12.94 -27.80 -15.98
C LEU A 178 12.37 -29.03 -15.26
N VAL A 179 11.08 -28.97 -14.90
CA VAL A 179 10.36 -30.10 -14.31
C VAL A 179 10.29 -31.24 -15.30
N ALA A 180 10.05 -31.02 -16.59
CA ALA A 180 10.04 -32.06 -17.62
C ALA A 180 11.38 -32.80 -17.72
N TRP A 181 12.50 -32.14 -17.49
CA TRP A 181 13.81 -32.81 -17.37
C TRP A 181 13.97 -33.56 -16.04
N ARG A 182 13.77 -32.91 -14.89
CA ARG A 182 13.80 -33.57 -13.57
C ARG A 182 12.90 -32.85 -12.56
N THR A 183 11.99 -33.58 -11.93
CA THR A 183 11.16 -33.04 -10.84
C THR A 183 12.05 -32.46 -9.74
N ARG A 184 11.87 -31.18 -9.40
CA ARG A 184 12.75 -30.41 -8.47
C ARG A 184 14.17 -30.12 -8.97
N PHE A 185 14.40 -30.09 -10.29
CA PHE A 185 15.69 -29.63 -10.84
C PHE A 185 16.07 -28.24 -10.34
N PHE A 186 15.12 -27.30 -10.39
CA PHE A 186 15.35 -25.93 -9.91
C PHE A 186 15.75 -25.93 -8.44
N CYS A 187 14.92 -26.50 -7.55
CA CYS A 187 15.21 -26.54 -6.11
C CYS A 187 16.53 -27.21 -5.73
N ASN A 188 17.02 -28.14 -6.55
CA ASN A 188 18.23 -28.89 -6.26
C ASN A 188 19.50 -28.31 -6.91
N SER A 189 19.38 -27.57 -8.01
CA SER A 189 20.53 -27.17 -8.84
C SER A 189 20.63 -25.67 -9.12
N LEU A 190 19.51 -24.94 -9.14
CA LEU A 190 19.47 -23.53 -9.52
C LEU A 190 19.04 -22.63 -8.36
N CYS A 191 18.20 -23.16 -7.48
CA CYS A 191 17.61 -22.42 -6.37
C CYS A 191 18.70 -22.07 -5.35
N PRO A 192 18.95 -20.78 -5.13
CA PRO A 192 20.06 -20.35 -4.31
C PRO A 192 19.70 -20.43 -2.80
N VAL A 193 18.40 -20.30 -2.47
CA VAL A 193 17.82 -20.73 -1.18
C VAL A 193 18.02 -22.24 -0.95
N GLY A 194 17.82 -23.05 -2.00
CA GLY A 194 18.04 -24.50 -1.94
C GLY A 194 19.49 -24.88 -1.68
N ALA A 195 20.44 -24.10 -2.21
CA ALA A 195 21.86 -24.23 -1.94
C ALA A 195 22.21 -23.91 -0.48
N LEU A 196 21.70 -22.79 0.06
CA LEU A 196 21.84 -22.46 1.48
C LEU A 196 21.33 -23.59 2.38
N LEU A 197 20.10 -24.04 2.13
CA LEU A 197 19.50 -25.12 2.91
C LEU A 197 20.27 -26.44 2.73
N ALA A 198 20.95 -26.66 1.59
CA ALA A 198 21.84 -27.82 1.38
C ALA A 198 23.03 -27.78 2.35
N CYS A 199 23.64 -26.62 2.54
CA CYS A 199 24.77 -26.45 3.45
C CYS A 199 24.36 -26.67 4.91
N VAL A 200 23.21 -26.12 5.31
CA VAL A 200 22.67 -26.28 6.66
C VAL A 200 22.27 -27.74 6.92
N SER A 201 21.51 -28.35 6.01
CA SER A 201 21.01 -29.72 6.19
C SER A 201 22.04 -30.84 6.00
N ALA A 202 23.19 -30.56 5.39
CA ALA A 202 24.25 -31.55 5.24
C ALA A 202 24.74 -32.08 6.59
N HIS A 203 24.59 -31.27 7.65
CA HIS A 203 24.99 -31.57 9.01
C HIS A 203 23.78 -31.85 9.91
N ALA A 204 22.61 -32.20 9.34
CA ALA A 204 21.45 -32.49 10.16
C ALA A 204 21.62 -33.82 10.92
N PRO A 205 21.38 -33.85 12.25
CA PRO A 205 21.51 -35.05 13.07
C PRO A 205 20.40 -36.06 12.74
N LEU A 206 19.30 -35.62 12.13
CA LEU A 206 18.22 -36.49 11.66
C LEU A 206 18.22 -36.64 10.13
N GLY A 207 18.09 -37.87 9.68
CA GLY A 207 18.02 -38.15 8.26
C GLY A 207 17.47 -39.50 7.88
N LEU A 208 17.41 -39.73 6.57
CA LEU A 208 16.94 -40.98 6.00
C LEU A 208 18.12 -41.94 5.85
N THR A 209 17.90 -43.19 6.22
CA THR A 209 18.89 -44.26 6.16
C THR A 209 18.29 -45.54 5.59
N PHE A 210 19.13 -46.36 4.96
CA PHE A 210 18.79 -47.73 4.65
C PHE A 210 19.02 -48.60 5.88
N THR A 211 18.04 -49.45 6.18
CA THR A 211 18.16 -50.50 7.20
C THR A 211 18.68 -51.79 6.58
N SER A 212 19.06 -52.76 7.42
CA SER A 212 19.47 -54.10 6.99
C SER A 212 18.42 -54.85 6.16
N ARG A 213 17.15 -54.43 6.18
CA ARG A 213 16.06 -54.99 5.36
C ARG A 213 16.12 -54.58 3.87
N CYS A 214 17.09 -53.76 3.46
CA CYS A 214 17.17 -53.27 2.09
C CYS A 214 17.77 -54.32 1.15
N VAL A 215 16.97 -54.84 0.23
CA VAL A 215 17.39 -55.79 -0.82
C VAL A 215 17.89 -55.11 -2.11
N LYS A 216 18.22 -53.81 -2.05
CA LYS A 216 18.77 -53.03 -3.17
C LYS A 216 17.94 -53.05 -4.49
N CYS A 217 16.64 -53.30 -4.42
CA CYS A 217 15.73 -53.41 -5.58
C CYS A 217 15.54 -52.16 -6.46
N GLY A 218 16.06 -50.98 -6.06
CA GLY A 218 15.98 -49.77 -6.89
C GLY A 218 14.66 -48.99 -6.87
N LYS A 219 13.53 -49.57 -6.42
CA LYS A 219 12.20 -48.91 -6.43
C LYS A 219 12.15 -47.54 -5.74
N CYS A 220 12.96 -47.34 -4.71
CA CYS A 220 13.04 -46.05 -4.00
C CYS A 220 13.72 -44.95 -4.82
N ALA A 221 14.68 -45.32 -5.69
CA ALA A 221 15.42 -44.37 -6.52
C ALA A 221 14.58 -43.88 -7.70
N THR A 222 13.66 -44.71 -8.22
CA THR A 222 12.77 -44.34 -9.33
C THR A 222 11.75 -43.27 -8.92
N VAL A 223 11.27 -43.28 -7.67
CA VAL A 223 10.29 -42.28 -7.19
C VAL A 223 10.94 -41.03 -6.60
N CYS A 224 12.27 -40.93 -6.58
CA CYS A 224 12.98 -39.84 -5.92
C CYS A 224 13.12 -38.62 -6.85
N PRO A 225 12.45 -37.47 -6.55
CA PRO A 225 12.52 -36.31 -7.44
C PRO A 225 13.95 -35.75 -7.55
N THR A 226 14.68 -35.72 -6.44
CA THR A 226 16.06 -35.18 -6.43
C THR A 226 17.12 -36.20 -6.85
N GLY A 227 16.76 -37.49 -7.01
CA GLY A 227 17.67 -38.63 -7.17
C GLY A 227 18.91 -38.55 -6.29
N CYS A 228 18.65 -38.50 -4.97
CA CYS A 228 19.66 -38.49 -3.92
C CYS A 228 19.95 -39.87 -3.33
N LEU A 229 19.30 -40.94 -3.81
CA LEU A 229 19.51 -42.30 -3.32
C LEU A 229 20.39 -43.08 -4.30
N ASP A 230 21.35 -43.84 -3.75
CA ASP A 230 22.07 -44.91 -4.44
C ASP A 230 21.80 -46.24 -3.72
N PRO A 231 20.85 -47.05 -4.23
CA PRO A 231 20.52 -48.34 -3.64
C PRO A 231 21.66 -49.37 -3.74
N LYS A 232 22.55 -49.27 -4.75
CA LYS A 232 23.66 -50.22 -4.92
C LYS A 232 24.72 -50.00 -3.84
N ALA A 233 25.10 -48.73 -3.65
CA ALA A 233 26.02 -48.30 -2.60
C ALA A 233 25.38 -48.27 -1.20
N GLY A 234 24.04 -48.32 -1.11
CA GLY A 234 23.33 -48.23 0.16
C GLY A 234 23.44 -46.84 0.80
N THR A 235 23.57 -45.78 0.00
CA THR A 235 23.77 -44.42 0.50
C THR A 235 22.61 -43.49 0.12
N ILE A 236 22.34 -42.53 1.00
CA ILE A 236 21.36 -41.46 0.80
C ILE A 236 22.06 -40.13 1.04
N ASP A 237 22.12 -39.28 0.01
CA ASP A 237 22.64 -37.92 0.15
C ASP A 237 21.60 -37.05 0.87
N ASN A 238 21.73 -37.00 2.20
CA ASN A 238 20.85 -36.24 3.08
C ASN A 238 20.90 -34.73 2.83
N GLY A 239 22.02 -34.20 2.32
CA GLY A 239 22.16 -32.81 1.89
C GLY A 239 21.44 -32.52 0.57
N ARG A 240 21.11 -33.54 -0.24
CA ARG A 240 20.23 -33.43 -1.42
C ARG A 240 18.79 -33.86 -1.18
N CYS A 241 18.51 -34.57 -0.09
CA CYS A 241 17.17 -35.01 0.26
C CYS A 241 16.29 -33.81 0.67
N VAL A 242 15.12 -33.68 0.06
CA VAL A 242 14.09 -32.68 0.44
C VAL A 242 13.05 -33.25 1.42
N ARG A 243 13.30 -34.44 1.97
CA ARG A 243 12.42 -35.11 2.96
C ARG A 243 10.97 -35.29 2.49
N CYS A 244 10.74 -35.54 1.20
CA CYS A 244 9.39 -35.76 0.67
C CYS A 244 8.75 -37.12 1.03
N LEU A 245 9.55 -38.05 1.57
CA LEU A 245 9.14 -39.40 2.02
C LEU A 245 8.52 -40.33 0.95
N LYS A 246 8.53 -39.96 -0.33
CA LYS A 246 8.06 -40.82 -1.44
C LYS A 246 8.76 -42.20 -1.44
N CYS A 247 10.07 -42.21 -1.19
CA CYS A 247 10.86 -43.44 -1.14
C CYS A 247 10.45 -44.37 0.03
N ALA A 248 10.17 -43.82 1.21
CA ALA A 248 9.73 -44.59 2.37
C ALA A 248 8.34 -45.19 2.14
N ALA A 249 7.45 -44.45 1.47
CA ALA A 249 6.09 -44.90 1.16
C ALA A 249 6.04 -46.03 0.12
N VAL A 250 6.92 -46.04 -0.88
CA VAL A 250 6.94 -47.07 -1.94
C VAL A 250 7.68 -48.35 -1.52
N CYS A 251 8.45 -48.34 -0.43
CA CYS A 251 9.30 -49.46 -0.05
C CYS A 251 8.46 -50.60 0.57
N PRO A 252 8.33 -51.78 -0.09
CA PRO A 252 7.48 -52.86 0.41
C PRO A 252 8.02 -53.47 1.71
N LEU A 253 9.34 -53.47 1.88
CA LEU A 253 10.02 -54.02 3.06
C LEU A 253 10.14 -53.00 4.21
N GLY A 254 9.69 -51.75 3.99
CA GLY A 254 9.86 -50.66 4.95
C GLY A 254 11.33 -50.44 5.33
N ALA A 255 12.25 -50.64 4.38
CA ALA A 255 13.69 -50.65 4.60
C ALA A 255 14.33 -49.26 4.71
N ILE A 256 13.53 -48.19 4.60
CA ILE A 256 13.95 -46.80 4.75
C ILE A 256 13.41 -46.28 6.08
N ALA A 257 14.29 -45.75 6.92
CA ALA A 257 13.95 -45.17 8.22
C ALA A 257 14.36 -43.69 8.27
N TYR A 258 13.64 -42.89 9.04
CA TYR A 258 14.07 -41.55 9.46
C TYR A 258 14.45 -41.63 10.94
N GLY A 259 15.62 -41.14 11.28
CA GLY A 259 16.16 -41.19 12.62
C GLY A 259 17.55 -40.58 12.66
N ARG A 260 18.39 -41.00 13.60
CA ARG A 260 19.80 -40.56 13.66
C ARG A 260 20.48 -40.78 12.30
N ASN A 261 21.09 -39.73 11.79
CA ASN A 261 21.87 -39.76 10.56
C ASN A 261 23.27 -40.29 10.89
N PRO A 262 23.63 -41.53 10.54
CA PRO A 262 24.96 -42.09 10.79
C PRO A 262 26.06 -41.39 9.99
N GLY A 263 25.68 -40.65 8.93
CA GLY A 263 26.58 -39.77 8.20
C GLY A 263 26.69 -38.36 8.80
N PHE A 264 26.12 -38.12 9.99
CA PHE A 264 26.32 -36.88 10.73
C PHE A 264 27.79 -36.77 11.11
N ARG A 265 28.43 -35.72 10.61
CA ARG A 265 29.78 -35.31 11.00
C ARG A 265 29.76 -33.82 11.20
N LEU A 266 30.52 -33.31 12.17
CA LEU A 266 30.76 -31.87 12.23
C LEU A 266 31.62 -31.46 11.03
N PRO A 267 31.42 -30.25 10.48
CA PRO A 267 32.22 -29.76 9.36
C PRO A 267 33.70 -29.73 9.75
N THR A 268 34.57 -30.19 8.85
CA THR A 268 36.02 -30.05 9.06
C THR A 268 36.44 -28.58 8.97
N ARG A 269 37.56 -28.20 9.61
CA ARG A 269 38.09 -26.83 9.54
C ARG A 269 38.22 -26.33 8.08
N ARG A 270 38.69 -27.19 7.17
CA ARG A 270 38.83 -26.85 5.74
C ARG A 270 37.49 -26.58 5.08
N GLU A 271 36.46 -27.39 5.37
CA GLU A 271 35.12 -27.18 4.83
C GLU A 271 34.45 -25.94 5.40
N ALA A 272 34.60 -25.70 6.72
CA ALA A 272 34.12 -24.49 7.36
C ALA A 272 34.78 -23.24 6.75
N LEU A 273 36.10 -23.25 6.54
CA LEU A 273 36.83 -22.15 5.88
C LEU A 273 36.46 -21.99 4.40
N THR A 274 36.20 -23.08 3.68
CA THR A 274 35.82 -23.01 2.26
C THR A 274 34.42 -22.43 2.11
N VAL A 275 33.48 -22.86 2.94
CA VAL A 275 32.11 -22.30 2.98
C VAL A 275 32.15 -20.85 3.46
N GLY A 276 32.89 -20.56 4.53
CA GLY A 276 33.07 -19.20 5.04
C GLY A 276 33.72 -18.26 4.01
N GLY A 277 34.77 -18.72 3.31
CA GLY A 277 35.43 -17.97 2.25
C GLY A 277 34.55 -17.72 1.02
N LEU A 278 33.74 -18.69 0.62
CA LEU A 278 32.76 -18.51 -0.46
C LEU A 278 31.64 -17.54 -0.08
N LEU A 279 31.17 -17.59 1.17
CA LEU A 279 30.19 -16.62 1.69
C LEU A 279 30.79 -15.22 1.78
N ALA A 280 32.03 -15.09 2.28
CA ALA A 280 32.74 -13.81 2.36
C ALA A 280 33.06 -13.22 0.97
N GLY A 281 33.52 -14.05 0.04
CA GLY A 281 33.78 -13.63 -1.35
C GLY A 281 32.50 -13.26 -2.09
N GLY A 282 31.43 -14.04 -1.90
CA GLY A 282 30.10 -13.70 -2.41
C GLY A 282 29.53 -12.42 -1.79
N ALA A 283 29.82 -12.17 -0.50
CA ALA A 283 29.45 -10.93 0.16
C ALA A 283 30.21 -9.73 -0.39
N ALA A 284 31.53 -9.83 -0.58
CA ALA A 284 32.33 -8.77 -1.19
C ALA A 284 31.87 -8.45 -2.62
N ALA A 285 31.62 -9.48 -3.44
CA ALA A 285 31.08 -9.32 -4.79
C ALA A 285 29.66 -8.71 -4.77
N GLY A 286 28.84 -9.09 -3.79
CA GLY A 286 27.55 -8.46 -3.55
C GLY A 286 27.67 -6.97 -3.16
N VAL A 287 28.60 -6.60 -2.27
CA VAL A 287 28.81 -5.18 -1.92
C VAL A 287 29.21 -4.38 -3.16
N ALA A 288 30.15 -4.89 -3.96
CA ALA A 288 30.56 -4.26 -5.21
C ALA A 288 29.37 -4.09 -6.18
N ALA A 289 28.54 -5.11 -6.33
CA ALA A 289 27.33 -5.05 -7.14
C ALA A 289 26.31 -4.01 -6.63
N ARG A 290 26.18 -3.86 -5.31
CA ARG A 290 25.27 -2.88 -4.68
C ARG A 290 25.68 -1.42 -4.96
N LEU A 291 26.96 -1.17 -5.15
CA LEU A 291 27.48 0.18 -5.41
C LEU A 291 27.21 0.65 -6.85
N VAL A 292 27.08 -0.27 -7.81
CA VAL A 292 26.99 0.06 -9.24
C VAL A 292 25.64 -0.32 -9.88
N GLY A 293 25.13 -1.50 -9.58
CA GLY A 293 23.94 -2.08 -10.23
C GLY A 293 22.64 -1.28 -10.03
N PRO A 294 22.30 -0.86 -8.80
CA PRO A 294 21.04 -0.17 -8.56
C PRO A 294 20.91 1.19 -9.26
N LYS A 295 22.01 1.94 -9.41
CA LYS A 295 22.01 3.23 -10.12
C LYS A 295 21.75 3.05 -11.61
N ALA A 296 22.51 2.18 -12.28
CA ALA A 296 22.32 1.89 -13.71
C ALA A 296 20.91 1.36 -14.02
N ALA A 297 20.36 0.52 -13.14
CA ALA A 297 18.98 0.02 -13.28
C ALA A 297 17.92 1.12 -13.07
N SER A 298 18.18 2.05 -12.15
CA SER A 298 17.30 3.21 -11.90
C SER A 298 17.29 4.15 -13.11
N ASP A 299 18.45 4.48 -13.65
CA ASP A 299 18.59 5.35 -14.82
C ASP A 299 17.89 4.76 -16.05
N ALA A 300 18.04 3.44 -16.27
CA ALA A 300 17.37 2.74 -17.37
C ALA A 300 15.84 2.72 -17.24
N LEU A 301 15.28 2.73 -16.03
CA LEU A 301 13.84 2.81 -15.80
C LEU A 301 13.31 4.23 -15.98
N LEU A 302 14.04 5.24 -15.50
CA LEU A 302 13.70 6.64 -15.74
C LEU A 302 13.71 6.97 -17.23
N ALA A 303 14.67 6.42 -17.98
CA ALA A 303 14.70 6.53 -19.44
C ALA A 303 13.48 5.90 -20.14
N GLN A 304 12.79 4.96 -19.50
CA GLN A 304 11.52 4.38 -19.97
C GLN A 304 10.29 5.21 -19.57
N GLY A 305 10.46 6.33 -18.88
CA GLY A 305 9.35 7.18 -18.43
C GLY A 305 8.55 6.59 -17.27
N ALA A 306 9.10 5.63 -16.52
CA ALA A 306 8.32 4.89 -15.52
C ALA A 306 8.17 5.67 -14.20
N VAL A 307 6.92 5.84 -13.75
CA VAL A 307 6.58 6.46 -12.47
C VAL A 307 6.65 5.40 -11.36
N CYS A 308 7.29 5.67 -10.23
CA CYS A 308 7.43 4.68 -9.16
C CYS A 308 6.20 4.65 -8.22
N PRO A 309 5.77 3.46 -7.72
CA PRO A 309 4.68 3.35 -6.75
C PRO A 309 4.96 4.07 -5.41
N PRO A 310 3.94 4.46 -4.65
CA PRO A 310 4.13 5.16 -3.37
C PRO A 310 4.98 4.32 -2.41
N GLY A 311 5.92 4.97 -1.72
CA GLY A 311 6.85 4.36 -0.78
C GLY A 311 8.15 3.89 -1.42
N ALA A 312 8.36 4.08 -2.73
CA ALA A 312 9.65 3.82 -3.37
C ALA A 312 10.77 4.68 -2.76
N GLY A 313 10.49 5.94 -2.43
CA GLY A 313 11.48 6.87 -1.87
C GLY A 313 12.61 7.12 -2.88
N ASP A 314 13.83 6.76 -2.50
CA ASP A 314 15.02 6.74 -3.36
C ASP A 314 15.02 5.55 -4.34
N LEU A 315 15.23 5.81 -5.64
CA LEU A 315 15.19 4.78 -6.68
C LEU A 315 16.28 3.71 -6.51
N PRO A 316 17.58 4.04 -6.39
CA PRO A 316 18.61 3.04 -6.16
C PRO A 316 18.29 2.09 -5.00
N ARG A 317 17.79 2.62 -3.87
CA ARG A 317 17.33 1.80 -2.74
C ARG A 317 16.14 0.91 -3.12
N PHE A 318 15.12 1.47 -3.76
CA PHE A 318 13.94 0.72 -4.24
C PHE A 318 14.36 -0.44 -5.14
N PHE A 319 15.25 -0.19 -6.10
CA PHE A 319 15.77 -1.19 -7.04
C PHE A 319 16.57 -2.30 -6.36
N ALA A 320 17.42 -1.94 -5.41
CA ALA A 320 18.19 -2.91 -4.64
C ALA A 320 17.29 -3.85 -3.82
N ALA A 321 16.16 -3.34 -3.31
CA ALA A 321 15.24 -4.07 -2.44
C ALA A 321 14.08 -4.77 -3.17
N CYS A 322 13.72 -4.34 -4.38
CA CYS A 322 12.60 -4.90 -5.13
C CYS A 322 12.97 -6.25 -5.76
N THR A 323 12.25 -7.29 -5.36
CA THR A 323 12.38 -8.65 -5.91
C THR A 323 11.47 -8.93 -7.10
N ASP A 324 10.60 -7.98 -7.49
CA ASP A 324 9.49 -8.20 -8.43
C ASP A 324 8.59 -9.39 -8.03
N CYS A 325 8.30 -9.53 -6.73
CA CYS A 325 7.41 -10.60 -6.26
C CYS A 325 5.96 -10.45 -6.76
N ARG A 326 5.54 -9.25 -7.18
CA ARG A 326 4.19 -8.90 -7.67
C ARG A 326 3.05 -8.95 -6.66
N LEU A 327 3.34 -9.04 -5.36
CA LEU A 327 2.31 -8.86 -4.32
C LEU A 327 1.59 -7.53 -4.43
N CYS A 328 2.33 -6.43 -4.63
CA CYS A 328 1.74 -5.09 -4.79
C CYS A 328 0.93 -4.94 -6.08
N VAL A 329 1.33 -5.62 -7.17
CA VAL A 329 0.56 -5.67 -8.43
C VAL A 329 -0.78 -6.36 -8.18
N ALA A 330 -0.74 -7.56 -7.58
CA ALA A 330 -1.93 -8.35 -7.29
C ALA A 330 -2.89 -7.67 -6.30
N ASN A 331 -2.39 -6.78 -5.45
CA ASN A 331 -3.16 -6.10 -4.41
C ASN A 331 -3.44 -4.62 -4.76
N CYS A 332 -3.23 -4.17 -6.01
CA CYS A 332 -3.58 -2.83 -6.45
C CYS A 332 -5.04 -2.78 -6.94
N PRO A 333 -5.97 -2.13 -6.20
CA PRO A 333 -7.40 -2.18 -6.53
C PRO A 333 -7.75 -1.46 -7.84
N THR A 334 -6.93 -0.51 -8.26
CA THR A 334 -7.09 0.27 -9.49
C THR A 334 -6.19 -0.22 -10.62
N HIS A 335 -5.47 -1.33 -10.41
CA HIS A 335 -4.54 -1.94 -11.37
C HIS A 335 -3.47 -0.98 -11.95
N ALA A 336 -3.15 0.09 -11.21
CA ALA A 336 -2.15 1.06 -11.63
C ALA A 336 -0.72 0.55 -11.50
N ILE A 337 -0.45 -0.44 -10.64
CA ILE A 337 0.89 -1.00 -10.50
C ILE A 337 1.05 -2.14 -11.52
N LYS A 338 1.97 -2.00 -12.47
CA LYS A 338 2.26 -3.01 -13.50
C LYS A 338 3.75 -3.39 -13.52
N PRO A 339 4.10 -4.62 -13.97
CA PRO A 339 5.49 -4.98 -14.25
C PRO A 339 6.07 -4.12 -15.39
N ALA A 340 7.31 -3.64 -15.21
CA ALA A 340 8.08 -2.89 -16.19
C ALA A 340 9.00 -3.85 -16.97
N GLY A 341 8.55 -4.27 -18.16
CA GLY A 341 9.36 -4.98 -19.15
C GLY A 341 10.02 -6.30 -18.69
N PRO A 342 10.95 -6.84 -19.49
CA PRO A 342 11.66 -8.10 -19.19
C PRO A 342 12.69 -7.99 -18.05
N LEU A 343 13.03 -6.76 -17.61
CA LEU A 343 14.00 -6.49 -16.54
C LEU A 343 13.40 -6.58 -15.12
N GLY A 344 12.06 -6.67 -15.01
CA GLY A 344 11.38 -7.11 -13.79
C GLY A 344 11.54 -6.15 -12.60
N VAL A 345 10.99 -4.95 -12.71
CA VAL A 345 10.56 -4.13 -11.56
C VAL A 345 9.12 -3.69 -11.77
N ILE A 346 8.48 -3.14 -10.75
CA ILE A 346 7.11 -2.60 -10.87
C ILE A 346 7.17 -1.09 -11.13
N HIS A 347 6.18 -0.57 -11.84
CA HIS A 347 5.96 0.86 -12.03
C HIS A 347 4.47 1.18 -11.95
N LEU A 348 4.14 2.46 -11.89
CA LEU A 348 2.80 2.97 -12.09
C LEU A 348 2.57 3.19 -13.60
N ASP A 349 1.53 2.53 -14.11
CA ASP A 349 1.00 2.70 -15.44
C ASP A 349 -0.45 3.17 -15.32
N TYR A 350 -0.73 4.33 -15.91
CA TYR A 350 -2.05 4.97 -15.90
C TYR A 350 -2.82 4.79 -17.22
N ALA A 351 -2.39 3.84 -18.05
CA ALA A 351 -3.17 3.36 -19.20
C ALA A 351 -4.50 2.72 -18.75
N ASP A 352 -5.42 2.60 -19.69
CA ASP A 352 -6.70 1.87 -19.52
C ASP A 352 -7.58 2.37 -18.35
N GLY A 353 -7.42 3.65 -17.96
CA GLY A 353 -8.17 4.25 -16.86
C GLY A 353 -7.64 3.92 -15.46
N ALA A 354 -6.50 3.24 -15.37
CA ALA A 354 -5.82 2.96 -14.10
C ALA A 354 -5.27 4.25 -13.47
N ARG A 355 -5.24 4.30 -12.14
CA ARG A 355 -4.73 5.45 -11.36
C ARG A 355 -4.27 5.04 -9.98
N CYS A 356 -3.33 5.75 -9.37
CA CYS A 356 -3.04 5.57 -7.95
C CYS A 356 -4.17 6.22 -7.13
N ASP A 357 -5.07 5.40 -6.58
CA ASP A 357 -6.18 5.88 -5.75
C ASP A 357 -5.65 6.69 -4.57
N PHE A 358 -6.13 7.92 -4.36
CA PHE A 358 -5.66 8.88 -3.36
C PHE A 358 -5.74 8.36 -1.92
N ASP A 359 -6.74 7.54 -1.60
CA ASP A 359 -7.03 7.06 -0.24
C ASP A 359 -6.59 5.62 0.04
N CYS A 360 -5.79 5.04 -0.86
CA CYS A 360 -5.25 3.68 -0.70
C CYS A 360 -3.75 3.66 -0.32
N LYS A 361 -3.34 2.81 0.63
CA LYS A 361 -1.91 2.55 0.97
C LYS A 361 -1.48 1.08 0.88
N ARG A 362 -2.33 0.22 0.31
CA ARG A 362 -2.22 -1.25 0.36
C ARG A 362 -0.89 -1.80 -0.16
N CYS A 363 -0.34 -1.23 -1.24
CA CYS A 363 0.93 -1.69 -1.81
C CYS A 363 2.12 -1.57 -0.83
N THR A 364 2.09 -0.57 0.06
CA THR A 364 3.13 -0.37 1.09
C THR A 364 2.99 -1.34 2.26
N GLU A 365 1.77 -1.81 2.52
CA GLU A 365 1.45 -2.77 3.59
C GLU A 365 1.80 -4.20 3.20
N VAL A 366 1.56 -4.57 1.94
CA VAL A 366 1.83 -5.94 1.46
C VAL A 366 3.29 -6.17 1.07
N CYS A 367 4.12 -5.14 0.94
CA CYS A 367 5.51 -5.26 0.49
C CYS A 367 6.40 -5.96 1.54
N PRO A 368 6.90 -7.19 1.28
CA PRO A 368 7.69 -7.92 2.26
C PRO A 368 9.11 -7.35 2.41
N THR A 369 9.69 -6.83 1.32
CA THR A 369 11.14 -6.70 1.22
C THR A 369 11.70 -5.39 1.77
N GLY A 370 10.92 -4.33 1.84
CA GLY A 370 11.51 -2.99 1.96
C GLY A 370 11.34 -2.13 0.76
N ALA A 371 11.07 -2.70 -0.41
CA ALA A 371 11.05 -1.95 -1.65
C ALA A 371 10.07 -0.77 -1.57
N LEU A 372 8.83 -1.01 -1.15
CA LEU A 372 7.89 0.05 -0.80
C LEU A 372 7.89 0.25 0.71
N LEU A 373 8.28 1.44 1.17
CA LEU A 373 8.28 1.82 2.57
C LEU A 373 6.84 1.97 3.08
N PRO A 374 6.52 1.54 4.31
CA PRO A 374 5.22 1.77 4.92
C PRO A 374 4.91 3.26 5.01
N LEU A 375 3.75 3.68 4.52
CA LEU A 375 3.31 5.08 4.59
C LEU A 375 1.98 5.18 5.36
N THR A 376 1.82 6.24 6.15
CA THR A 376 0.48 6.64 6.61
C THR A 376 -0.29 7.28 5.46
N LEU A 377 -1.62 7.33 5.53
CA LEU A 377 -2.41 8.00 4.49
C LEU A 377 -2.06 9.49 4.38
N ALA A 378 -1.82 10.17 5.51
CA ALA A 378 -1.42 11.57 5.51
C ALA A 378 -0.11 11.81 4.74
N VAL A 379 0.90 10.95 4.93
CA VAL A 379 2.17 11.03 4.22
C VAL A 379 1.98 10.67 2.75
N LYS A 380 1.24 9.60 2.46
CA LYS A 380 1.01 9.12 1.09
C LYS A 380 0.23 10.13 0.24
N ARG A 381 -0.78 10.81 0.80
CA ARG A 381 -1.54 11.88 0.14
C ARG A 381 -0.68 13.10 -0.25
N ARG A 382 0.51 13.23 0.33
CA ARG A 382 1.48 14.30 0.05
C ARG A 382 2.71 13.84 -0.71
N THR A 383 2.87 12.53 -0.91
CA THR A 383 4.04 11.97 -1.59
C THR A 383 3.92 12.26 -3.08
N ARG A 384 4.92 12.96 -3.64
CA ARG A 384 5.06 13.14 -5.08
C ARG A 384 5.52 11.86 -5.72
N LEU A 385 4.67 11.30 -6.58
CA LEU A 385 4.98 10.11 -7.37
C LEU A 385 5.56 10.50 -8.74
N GLY A 386 5.03 11.58 -9.31
CA GLY A 386 5.35 12.11 -10.63
C GLY A 386 4.74 13.50 -10.80
N LEU A 387 4.85 14.07 -11.99
CA LEU A 387 4.29 15.37 -12.34
C LEU A 387 3.37 15.25 -13.55
N ALA A 388 2.14 15.73 -13.43
CA ALA A 388 1.26 15.82 -14.58
C ALA A 388 1.74 16.91 -15.55
N ARG A 389 1.84 16.58 -16.82
CA ARG A 389 2.09 17.51 -17.92
C ARG A 389 0.90 17.53 -18.85
N HIS A 390 0.55 18.72 -19.30
CA HIS A 390 -0.53 18.96 -20.21
C HIS A 390 0.02 19.24 -21.61
N ALA A 391 -0.59 18.60 -22.62
CA ALA A 391 -0.25 18.65 -24.03
C ALA A 391 -1.39 19.38 -24.78
N PRO A 392 -1.25 20.70 -25.06
CA PRO A 392 -2.30 21.51 -25.67
C PRO A 392 -2.80 20.99 -27.02
N ASP A 393 -1.90 20.41 -27.81
CA ASP A 393 -2.14 19.86 -29.16
C ASP A 393 -3.19 18.73 -29.20
N ARG A 394 -3.39 18.03 -28.08
CA ARG A 394 -4.34 16.90 -27.97
C ARG A 394 -5.56 17.25 -27.15
N CYS A 395 -5.58 18.42 -26.52
CA CYS A 395 -6.59 18.77 -25.55
C CYS A 395 -7.84 19.29 -26.26
N ARG A 396 -8.97 18.59 -26.06
CA ARG A 396 -10.27 18.96 -26.63
C ARG A 396 -10.73 20.37 -26.23
N ALA A 397 -10.26 20.87 -25.09
CA ALA A 397 -10.52 22.25 -24.68
C ALA A 397 -9.93 23.31 -25.64
N TYR A 398 -8.84 22.98 -26.35
CA TYR A 398 -8.29 23.86 -27.40
C TYR A 398 -9.02 23.69 -28.73
N ALA A 399 -9.96 22.75 -28.83
CA ALA A 399 -10.85 22.59 -29.97
C ALA A 399 -12.24 23.20 -29.71
N GLY A 400 -12.39 24.01 -28.65
CA GLY A 400 -13.64 24.68 -28.30
C GLY A 400 -14.63 23.85 -27.48
N GLU A 401 -14.27 22.63 -27.06
CA GLU A 401 -15.11 21.83 -26.15
C GLU A 401 -14.94 22.29 -24.68
N ASP A 402 -16.02 22.49 -23.95
CA ASP A 402 -15.98 22.78 -22.50
C ASP A 402 -15.69 21.48 -21.71
N CYS A 403 -14.40 21.17 -21.57
CA CYS A 403 -13.91 19.89 -21.05
C CYS A 403 -13.11 20.06 -19.76
N GLY A 404 -13.76 19.89 -18.60
CA GLY A 404 -13.17 20.02 -17.25
C GLY A 404 -12.80 18.72 -16.50
N ARG A 405 -12.89 17.54 -17.14
CA ARG A 405 -12.81 16.24 -16.44
C ARG A 405 -11.53 16.05 -15.60
N CYS A 406 -10.39 16.51 -16.12
CA CYS A 406 -9.11 16.38 -15.43
C CYS A 406 -9.04 17.21 -14.13
N THR A 407 -9.71 18.37 -14.11
CA THR A 407 -9.88 19.23 -12.94
C THR A 407 -10.79 18.58 -11.91
N GLN A 408 -11.96 18.09 -12.34
CA GLN A 408 -12.93 17.42 -11.47
C GLN A 408 -12.35 16.15 -10.81
N ALA A 409 -11.54 15.40 -11.54
CA ALA A 409 -10.90 14.19 -11.03
C ALA A 409 -9.69 14.46 -10.11
N CYS A 410 -9.20 15.69 -10.01
CA CYS A 410 -7.98 16.00 -9.27
C CYS A 410 -8.25 16.12 -7.76
N PRO A 411 -7.80 15.17 -6.91
CA PRO A 411 -8.13 15.17 -5.48
C PRO A 411 -7.42 16.26 -4.66
N VAL A 412 -6.43 16.93 -5.26
CA VAL A 412 -5.58 17.95 -4.63
C VAL A 412 -5.69 19.31 -5.30
N GLY A 413 -6.58 19.47 -6.28
CA GLY A 413 -6.77 20.74 -7.01
C GLY A 413 -5.51 21.25 -7.71
N ALA A 414 -4.62 20.34 -8.13
CA ALA A 414 -3.40 20.64 -8.87
C ALA A 414 -3.63 20.87 -10.36
N VAL A 415 -4.80 20.50 -10.89
CA VAL A 415 -5.21 20.80 -12.26
C VAL A 415 -6.39 21.76 -12.16
N ARG A 416 -6.35 22.90 -12.87
CA ARG A 416 -7.44 23.88 -12.89
C ARG A 416 -7.62 24.44 -14.28
N LEU A 417 -8.83 24.88 -14.60
CA LEU A 417 -9.08 25.60 -15.83
C LEU A 417 -8.59 27.04 -15.68
N GLU A 418 -7.81 27.51 -16.66
CA GLU A 418 -7.48 28.92 -16.84
C GLU A 418 -8.06 29.39 -18.17
N ARG A 419 -8.49 30.65 -18.21
CA ARG A 419 -8.98 31.29 -19.43
C ARG A 419 -7.78 31.71 -20.28
N ILE A 420 -7.80 31.35 -21.55
CA ILE A 420 -6.83 31.82 -22.55
C ILE A 420 -7.58 32.43 -23.73
N GLU A 421 -6.96 33.43 -24.35
CA GLU A 421 -7.43 33.99 -25.62
C GLU A 421 -6.54 33.49 -26.75
N ARG A 422 -7.16 32.98 -27.82
CA ARG A 422 -6.45 32.51 -29.01
C ARG A 422 -7.31 32.79 -30.24
N ASP A 423 -6.73 33.44 -31.24
CA ASP A 423 -7.40 33.74 -32.53
C ASP A 423 -8.72 34.52 -32.38
N GLY A 424 -8.86 35.33 -31.32
CA GLY A 424 -10.07 36.12 -31.02
C GLY A 424 -11.16 35.36 -30.25
N GLU A 425 -10.95 34.08 -29.95
CA GLU A 425 -11.86 33.25 -29.16
C GLU A 425 -11.30 32.95 -27.77
N THR A 426 -12.20 32.79 -26.79
CA THR A 426 -11.86 32.51 -25.39
C THR A 426 -12.02 31.01 -25.11
N PHE A 427 -10.95 30.37 -24.64
CA PHE A 427 -10.95 28.95 -24.27
C PHE A 427 -10.68 28.77 -22.77
N LEU A 428 -11.28 27.74 -22.18
CA LEU A 428 -11.00 27.31 -20.80
C LEU A 428 -10.15 26.05 -20.83
N VAL A 429 -8.86 26.17 -20.50
CA VAL A 429 -7.89 25.09 -20.70
C VAL A 429 -7.24 24.68 -19.38
N PRO A 430 -6.91 23.40 -19.19
CA PRO A 430 -6.34 22.94 -17.93
C PRO A 430 -4.86 23.36 -17.80
N LYS A 431 -4.52 23.91 -16.64
CA LYS A 431 -3.14 24.17 -16.19
C LYS A 431 -2.80 23.32 -14.98
N VAL A 432 -1.58 22.81 -14.98
CA VAL A 432 -1.06 22.00 -13.88
C VAL A 432 -0.16 22.84 -12.96
N TYR A 433 -0.52 22.90 -11.69
CA TYR A 433 0.26 23.51 -10.61
C TYR A 433 1.19 22.46 -10.00
N ALA A 434 2.47 22.54 -10.36
CA ALA A 434 3.47 21.56 -9.98
C ALA A 434 3.61 21.46 -8.46
N ASP A 435 3.56 22.58 -7.74
CA ASP A 435 3.60 22.71 -6.27
C ASP A 435 2.50 21.96 -5.53
N ARG A 436 1.44 21.53 -6.22
CA ARG A 436 0.31 20.77 -5.63
C ARG A 436 0.18 19.36 -6.20
N CYS A 437 0.80 19.09 -7.35
CA CYS A 437 0.67 17.82 -8.04
C CYS A 437 1.37 16.69 -7.27
N VAL A 438 0.61 15.64 -6.96
CA VAL A 438 1.14 14.41 -6.34
C VAL A 438 1.44 13.30 -7.36
N GLY A 439 1.07 13.50 -8.63
CA GLY A 439 1.32 12.53 -9.70
C GLY A 439 0.51 11.24 -9.60
N CYS A 440 -0.73 11.30 -9.08
CA CYS A 440 -1.58 10.12 -8.86
C CYS A 440 -2.21 9.52 -10.14
N GLY A 441 -2.16 10.23 -11.27
CA GLY A 441 -2.71 9.76 -12.54
C GLY A 441 -4.22 9.92 -12.71
N ALA A 442 -4.95 10.45 -11.71
CA ALA A 442 -6.41 10.59 -11.80
C ALA A 442 -6.87 11.43 -13.01
N CYS A 443 -6.17 12.53 -13.30
CA CYS A 443 -6.44 13.38 -14.46
C CYS A 443 -6.16 12.68 -15.81
N GLN A 444 -5.11 11.85 -15.89
CA GLN A 444 -4.77 11.08 -17.09
C GLN A 444 -5.81 9.97 -17.34
N ALA A 445 -6.24 9.29 -16.27
CA ALA A 445 -7.22 8.22 -16.35
C ALA A 445 -8.53 8.70 -16.99
N VAL A 446 -9.05 9.85 -16.56
CA VAL A 446 -10.33 10.41 -17.06
C VAL A 446 -10.23 11.16 -18.38
N CYS A 447 -9.02 11.42 -18.89
CA CYS A 447 -8.83 12.21 -20.11
C CYS A 447 -9.38 11.44 -21.34
N PRO A 448 -10.33 12.01 -22.09
CA PRO A 448 -10.96 11.36 -23.24
C PRO A 448 -10.18 11.57 -24.56
N ALA A 449 -9.13 12.38 -24.56
CA ALA A 449 -8.35 12.65 -25.77
C ALA A 449 -7.60 11.39 -26.24
N PRO A 450 -7.61 11.09 -27.55
CA PRO A 450 -6.75 10.04 -28.10
C PRO A 450 -5.28 10.41 -27.85
N GLY A 451 -4.51 9.49 -27.27
CA GLY A 451 -3.13 9.76 -26.88
C GLY A 451 -2.95 10.60 -25.61
N LYS A 452 -4.04 10.88 -24.87
CA LYS A 452 -4.11 11.58 -23.58
C LYS A 452 -3.49 12.99 -23.61
N ALA A 453 -4.32 14.02 -23.42
CA ALA A 453 -3.87 15.41 -23.36
C ALA A 453 -3.21 15.79 -22.03
N ILE A 454 -3.34 14.96 -21.00
CA ILE A 454 -2.62 15.13 -19.74
C ILE A 454 -2.03 13.79 -19.32
N VAL A 455 -0.73 13.77 -19.09
CA VAL A 455 0.04 12.56 -18.78
C VAL A 455 0.92 12.82 -17.57
N VAL A 456 1.07 11.82 -16.69
CA VAL A 456 1.99 11.92 -15.56
C VAL A 456 3.34 11.38 -15.98
N GLU A 457 4.35 12.21 -15.82
CA GLU A 457 5.75 11.88 -16.07
C GLU A 457 6.48 11.60 -14.74
N PRO A 458 7.58 10.82 -14.78
CA PRO A 458 8.42 10.62 -13.60
C PRO A 458 9.06 11.92 -13.14
N LEU A 459 9.43 11.97 -11.86
CA LEU A 459 10.24 13.07 -11.33
C LEU A 459 11.65 13.03 -11.98
N PRO A 460 12.35 14.17 -12.13
CA PRO A 460 13.63 14.24 -12.83
C PRO A 460 14.73 13.29 -12.30
N ASP A 461 14.78 13.10 -10.99
CA ASP A 461 15.66 12.16 -10.28
C ASP A 461 14.91 10.89 -9.82
N GLY A 462 13.61 10.80 -10.13
CA GLY A 462 12.67 9.80 -9.66
C GLY A 462 12.40 9.81 -8.16
N ALA A 463 13.13 10.61 -7.36
CA ALA A 463 13.10 10.53 -5.92
C ALA A 463 11.78 11.08 -5.37
N GLN A 464 11.08 10.28 -4.59
CA GLN A 464 9.80 10.70 -4.01
C GLN A 464 10.03 11.71 -2.88
N THR A 465 9.43 12.88 -3.02
CA THR A 465 9.47 13.96 -2.03
C THR A 465 8.08 14.19 -1.45
N LEU A 466 8.01 14.79 -0.26
CA LEU A 466 6.75 15.23 0.31
C LEU A 466 6.48 16.67 -0.12
N LEU A 467 5.28 16.91 -0.64
CA LEU A 467 4.79 18.27 -0.79
C LEU A 467 4.80 18.97 0.58
N PRO A 468 5.31 20.21 0.66
CA PRO A 468 5.28 20.96 1.90
C PRO A 468 3.82 21.05 2.38
N LEU A 469 3.63 20.97 3.69
CA LEU A 469 2.35 21.47 4.22
C LEU A 469 2.27 22.94 3.82
N PRO A 470 1.09 23.47 3.48
CA PRO A 470 0.92 24.91 3.60
C PRO A 470 1.43 25.31 4.99
N PRO A 471 2.20 26.39 5.12
CA PRO A 471 2.71 26.80 6.41
C PRO A 471 1.52 26.79 7.38
N PRO A 472 1.67 26.17 8.57
CA PRO A 472 0.67 26.40 9.61
C PRO A 472 0.51 27.92 9.70
N ALA A 473 -0.73 28.40 9.74
CA ALA A 473 -0.97 29.80 10.01
C ALA A 473 -0.06 30.21 11.20
N PRO A 474 0.63 31.36 11.12
CA PRO A 474 1.69 31.72 12.06
C PRO A 474 1.24 31.45 13.50
N GLU A 475 2.14 30.93 14.33
CA GLU A 475 1.85 30.41 15.67
C GLU A 475 1.23 31.46 16.62
N SER A 476 1.29 32.75 16.25
CA SER A 476 0.58 33.87 16.89
C SER A 476 -0.89 34.02 16.49
N ALA A 477 -1.43 33.20 15.58
CA ALA A 477 -2.74 33.36 14.95
C ALA A 477 -3.80 32.33 15.37
N TYR A 478 -3.49 31.39 16.28
CA TYR A 478 -4.51 30.50 16.85
C TYR A 478 -5.00 31.03 18.19
N GLN A 479 -5.80 32.10 18.15
CA GLN A 479 -6.89 32.14 19.12
C GLN A 479 -7.79 30.95 18.79
N ALA A 480 -7.99 30.05 19.75
CA ALA A 480 -8.96 28.98 19.59
C ALA A 480 -10.37 29.58 19.45
N ILE A 481 -11.21 28.95 18.62
CA ILE A 481 -12.63 29.32 18.53
C ILE A 481 -13.34 28.61 19.68
N TYR A 482 -13.89 29.39 20.61
CA TYR A 482 -14.54 28.87 21.81
C TYR A 482 -16.05 28.67 21.62
N PRO A 483 -16.69 27.76 22.39
CA PRO A 483 -18.12 27.50 22.33
C PRO A 483 -18.97 28.77 22.55
N PRO A 484 -20.16 28.89 21.91
CA PRO A 484 -21.05 30.01 22.19
C PRO A 484 -21.41 30.05 23.68
N GLY A 485 -21.28 31.22 24.30
CA GLY A 485 -21.43 31.40 25.75
C GLY A 485 -20.11 31.43 26.52
N ALA A 486 -18.96 31.26 25.85
CA ALA A 486 -17.64 31.44 26.45
C ALA A 486 -17.37 32.90 26.84
N GLY A 487 -17.92 33.87 26.09
CA GLY A 487 -17.67 35.30 26.31
C GLY A 487 -16.27 35.68 25.83
N SER A 488 -15.38 36.06 26.75
CA SER A 488 -13.98 36.35 26.42
C SER A 488 -13.08 35.12 26.62
N PRO A 489 -11.95 35.01 25.88
CA PRO A 489 -10.97 33.94 26.08
C PRO A 489 -10.49 33.84 27.52
N GLN A 490 -10.21 34.98 28.17
CA GLN A 490 -9.72 35.03 29.55
C GLN A 490 -10.73 34.43 30.53
N ARG A 491 -12.02 34.78 30.37
CA ARG A 491 -13.10 34.23 31.19
C ARG A 491 -13.24 32.71 30.99
N PHE A 492 -13.18 32.25 29.75
CA PHE A 492 -13.31 30.84 29.42
C PHE A 492 -12.13 30.02 29.97
N LEU A 493 -10.90 30.46 29.72
CA LEU A 493 -9.68 29.82 30.20
C LEU A 493 -9.62 29.74 31.73
N ALA A 494 -10.07 30.77 32.43
CA ALA A 494 -10.09 30.79 33.89
C ALA A 494 -11.11 29.82 34.52
N LYS A 495 -12.21 29.50 33.81
CA LYS A 495 -13.32 28.71 34.36
C LYS A 495 -13.41 27.29 33.80
N CYS A 496 -12.88 27.03 32.62
CA CYS A 496 -13.01 25.73 31.97
C CYS A 496 -12.00 24.73 32.57
N THR A 497 -12.51 23.68 33.19
CA THR A 497 -11.70 22.60 33.77
C THR A 497 -11.45 21.45 32.79
N ASP A 498 -11.95 21.54 31.56
CA ASP A 498 -11.86 20.49 30.55
C ASP A 498 -12.50 19.15 30.99
N CYS A 499 -13.62 19.21 31.71
CA CYS A 499 -14.34 18.04 32.21
C CYS A 499 -15.01 17.16 31.12
N GLY A 500 -14.93 17.55 29.84
CA GLY A 500 -15.45 16.79 28.70
C GLY A 500 -16.97 16.73 28.51
N ARG A 501 -17.79 17.23 29.45
CA ARG A 501 -19.26 17.13 29.37
C ARG A 501 -19.85 17.79 28.13
N CYS A 502 -19.42 19.02 27.82
CA CYS A 502 -19.88 19.73 26.63
C CYS A 502 -19.44 19.05 25.32
N VAL A 503 -18.25 18.44 25.32
CA VAL A 503 -17.74 17.65 24.18
C VAL A 503 -18.61 16.41 23.96
N ALA A 504 -18.93 15.69 25.04
CA ALA A 504 -19.75 14.46 24.97
C ALA A 504 -21.19 14.72 24.50
N THR A 505 -21.79 15.85 24.87
CA THR A 505 -23.18 16.21 24.49
C THR A 505 -23.27 16.94 23.14
N CYS A 506 -22.14 17.27 22.50
CA CYS A 506 -22.13 18.07 21.27
C CYS A 506 -22.74 17.32 20.07
N GLU A 507 -23.98 17.64 19.73
CA GLU A 507 -24.71 17.01 18.61
C GLU A 507 -24.04 17.25 17.26
N GLY A 508 -23.56 18.47 17.04
CA GLY A 508 -22.83 18.84 15.84
C GLY A 508 -21.39 18.32 15.79
N ARG A 509 -20.93 17.59 16.83
CA ARG A 509 -19.60 16.93 16.94
C ARG A 509 -18.39 17.84 16.67
N VAL A 510 -18.57 19.15 16.85
CA VAL A 510 -17.56 20.17 16.54
C VAL A 510 -16.59 20.45 17.69
N LEU A 511 -16.98 20.15 18.93
CA LEU A 511 -16.13 20.40 20.10
C LEU A 511 -15.02 19.36 20.24
N ARG A 512 -13.82 19.83 20.57
CA ARG A 512 -12.62 19.03 20.85
C ARG A 512 -11.97 19.51 22.14
N SER A 513 -11.20 18.63 22.75
CA SER A 513 -10.46 18.85 24.00
C SER A 513 -9.02 18.38 23.78
N GLU A 514 -8.06 19.08 24.40
CA GLU A 514 -6.65 18.69 24.42
C GLU A 514 -6.21 18.08 25.76
N GLY A 515 -7.14 17.83 26.69
CA GLY A 515 -6.85 17.21 27.98
C GLY A 515 -6.22 18.16 29.01
N ARG A 516 -6.42 19.48 28.86
CA ARG A 516 -5.94 20.51 29.80
C ARG A 516 -7.00 21.60 30.03
N PRO A 517 -7.06 22.24 31.21
CA PRO A 517 -7.99 23.33 31.50
C PRO A 517 -7.98 24.40 30.39
N GLY A 518 -9.16 24.91 30.03
CA GLY A 518 -9.29 25.91 28.97
C GLY A 518 -9.13 25.39 27.54
N SER A 519 -8.81 24.11 27.31
CA SER A 519 -8.48 23.62 25.97
C SER A 519 -9.66 23.26 25.07
N VAL A 520 -10.90 23.34 25.56
CA VAL A 520 -12.06 22.99 24.75
C VAL A 520 -12.27 24.03 23.65
N HIS A 521 -12.30 23.60 22.39
CA HIS A 521 -12.40 24.47 21.21
C HIS A 521 -13.20 23.82 20.08
N LEU A 522 -13.58 24.60 19.06
CA LEU A 522 -14.31 24.14 17.88
C LEU A 522 -13.35 23.77 16.75
N VAL A 523 -13.62 22.63 16.10
CA VAL A 523 -12.91 22.14 14.91
C VAL A 523 -13.91 21.75 13.84
N PHE A 524 -13.92 22.49 12.74
CA PHE A 524 -14.94 22.37 11.68
C PHE A 524 -14.62 21.34 10.60
N ASP A 525 -13.52 20.59 10.73
CA ASP A 525 -13.19 19.48 9.82
C ASP A 525 -14.12 18.27 9.97
N ALA A 526 -14.68 18.08 11.17
CA ALA A 526 -15.42 16.88 11.54
C ALA A 526 -16.86 17.15 12.02
N GLY A 527 -17.27 18.42 12.06
CA GLY A 527 -18.59 18.82 12.54
C GLY A 527 -18.83 20.33 12.42
N MET A 528 -19.98 20.80 12.91
CA MET A 528 -20.35 22.22 12.95
C MET A 528 -21.09 22.58 14.24
N CYS A 529 -21.20 23.87 14.56
CA CYS A 529 -22.02 24.33 15.69
C CYS A 529 -23.49 24.44 15.24
N GLU A 530 -24.33 23.53 15.72
CA GLU A 530 -25.74 23.46 15.33
C GLU A 530 -26.49 24.75 15.62
N TYR A 531 -27.27 25.25 14.64
CA TYR A 531 -27.95 26.54 14.75
C TYR A 531 -29.00 26.56 15.88
N TYR A 532 -29.74 25.47 16.06
CA TYR A 532 -30.82 25.32 17.03
C TYR A 532 -30.43 24.55 18.31
N CYS A 533 -29.20 24.74 18.82
CA CYS A 533 -28.70 23.97 19.98
C CYS A 533 -28.05 24.86 21.07
N THR A 534 -28.40 24.61 22.34
CA THR A 534 -27.87 25.30 23.54
C THR A 534 -27.23 24.35 24.57
N LYS A 535 -27.22 23.05 24.29
CA LYS A 535 -26.86 21.98 25.25
C LYS A 535 -25.51 22.14 25.93
N CYS A 536 -24.52 22.70 25.23
CA CYS A 536 -23.16 22.86 25.79
C CYS A 536 -23.13 23.80 27.01
N GLY A 537 -24.00 24.81 27.08
CA GLY A 537 -24.17 25.69 28.25
C GLY A 537 -24.99 25.03 29.36
N GLU A 538 -25.97 24.19 29.00
CA GLU A 538 -26.81 23.45 29.96
C GLU A 538 -25.99 22.46 30.80
N VAL A 539 -24.99 21.82 30.19
CA VAL A 539 -24.18 20.78 30.86
C VAL A 539 -22.90 21.31 31.50
N CYS A 540 -22.59 22.61 31.40
CA CYS A 540 -21.34 23.19 31.88
C CYS A 540 -21.38 23.46 33.40
N PRO A 541 -20.66 22.68 34.24
CA PRO A 541 -20.80 22.79 35.70
C PRO A 541 -20.11 24.03 36.27
N THR A 542 -19.08 24.55 35.61
CA THR A 542 -18.29 25.70 36.08
C THR A 542 -18.81 27.05 35.56
N GLY A 543 -19.82 27.02 34.68
CA GLY A 543 -20.29 28.20 33.95
C GLY A 543 -19.23 28.79 33.01
N ALA A 544 -18.20 28.02 32.63
CA ALA A 544 -17.25 28.43 31.60
C ALA A 544 -17.95 28.72 30.28
N ILE A 545 -18.95 27.90 29.94
CA ILE A 545 -19.94 28.16 28.89
C ILE A 545 -21.21 28.62 29.60
N SER A 546 -21.57 29.90 29.44
CA SER A 546 -22.87 30.39 29.93
C SER A 546 -24.01 29.71 29.17
N LEU A 547 -25.08 29.38 29.88
CA LEU A 547 -26.35 29.04 29.23
C LEU A 547 -26.86 30.30 28.51
N LEU A 548 -27.09 30.18 27.20
CA LEU A 548 -27.64 31.24 26.37
C LEU A 548 -29.06 30.88 25.96
N ASP A 549 -29.96 31.85 25.97
CA ASP A 549 -31.24 31.72 25.29
C ASP A 549 -31.02 31.46 23.80
N LEU A 550 -31.92 30.71 23.17
CA LEU A 550 -31.76 30.29 21.78
C LEU A 550 -31.59 31.50 20.83
N ALA A 551 -32.37 32.56 21.02
CA ALA A 551 -32.29 33.79 20.22
C ALA A 551 -30.91 34.48 20.35
N VAL A 552 -30.34 34.47 21.56
CA VAL A 552 -29.00 35.02 21.83
C VAL A 552 -27.95 34.12 21.18
N LYS A 553 -28.07 32.80 21.33
CA LYS A 553 -27.16 31.82 20.72
C LYS A 553 -27.13 31.91 19.20
N GLN A 554 -28.28 32.11 18.57
CA GLN A 554 -28.41 32.23 17.11
C GLN A 554 -27.72 33.48 16.56
N ARG A 555 -27.45 34.47 17.41
CA ARG A 555 -26.75 35.71 17.07
C ARG A 555 -25.35 35.78 17.66
N THR A 556 -24.97 34.87 18.54
CA THR A 556 -23.64 34.90 19.18
C THR A 556 -22.57 34.56 18.16
N ARG A 557 -21.76 35.56 17.83
CA ARG A 557 -20.60 35.42 16.95
C ARG A 557 -19.44 34.81 17.73
N ILE A 558 -19.00 33.63 17.31
CA ILE A 558 -17.87 32.89 17.90
C ILE A 558 -16.63 32.95 17.00
N GLY A 559 -16.80 33.28 15.72
CA GLY A 559 -15.75 33.41 14.72
C GLY A 559 -16.29 34.10 13.47
N LEU A 560 -15.43 34.28 12.47
CA LEU A 560 -15.80 34.84 11.17
C LEU A 560 -15.37 33.90 10.06
N ALA A 561 -16.26 33.64 9.11
CA ALA A 561 -15.89 32.90 7.91
C ALA A 561 -14.96 33.75 7.04
N GLU A 562 -13.95 33.13 6.46
CA GLU A 562 -13.07 33.69 5.44
C GLU A 562 -13.11 32.77 4.24
N LEU A 563 -13.38 33.36 3.08
CA LEU A 563 -13.39 32.69 1.80
C LEU A 563 -12.06 32.97 1.09
N GLU A 564 -11.43 31.93 0.58
CA GLU A 564 -10.25 32.00 -0.28
C GLU A 564 -10.68 31.75 -1.74
N PRO A 565 -10.91 32.80 -2.55
CA PRO A 565 -11.39 32.67 -3.92
C PRO A 565 -10.45 31.81 -4.76
N SER A 566 -9.14 31.94 -4.51
CA SER A 566 -8.11 31.23 -5.27
C SER A 566 -8.14 29.72 -5.11
N ILE A 567 -8.94 29.13 -4.22
CA ILE A 567 -9.11 27.67 -4.11
C ILE A 567 -10.57 27.21 -4.09
N CYS A 568 -11.52 28.14 -4.18
CA CYS A 568 -12.94 27.85 -4.19
C CYS A 568 -13.39 27.33 -5.56
N VAL A 569 -14.07 26.18 -5.58
CA VAL A 569 -14.58 25.59 -6.83
C VAL A 569 -15.73 26.40 -7.46
N ALA A 570 -16.44 27.22 -6.69
CA ALA A 570 -17.49 28.10 -7.22
C ALA A 570 -16.95 29.24 -8.09
N PHE A 571 -15.67 29.58 -7.97
CA PHE A 571 -14.99 30.55 -8.85
C PHE A 571 -14.47 29.89 -10.14
N SER A 572 -14.82 28.61 -10.39
CA SER A 572 -14.59 27.95 -11.68
C SER A 572 -15.88 27.99 -12.50
N THR A 573 -15.77 28.30 -13.78
CA THR A 573 -16.87 28.61 -14.73
C THR A 573 -17.89 27.49 -14.94
N GLU A 574 -17.59 26.24 -14.55
CA GLU A 574 -18.48 25.08 -14.73
C GLU A 574 -19.19 24.62 -13.44
N ASN A 575 -18.93 25.24 -12.27
CA ASN A 575 -19.41 24.72 -10.98
C ASN A 575 -20.24 25.75 -10.21
N ALA A 576 -21.56 25.59 -10.23
CA ALA A 576 -22.50 26.31 -9.36
C ALA A 576 -22.50 25.74 -7.91
N CYS A 577 -21.33 25.55 -7.32
CA CYS A 577 -21.21 24.99 -5.97
C CYS A 577 -21.71 25.99 -4.91
N GLY A 578 -22.95 25.78 -4.44
CA GLY A 578 -23.62 26.59 -3.42
C GLY A 578 -23.53 26.04 -2.00
N ALA A 579 -22.80 24.94 -1.77
CA ALA A 579 -22.85 24.17 -0.52
C ALA A 579 -22.71 25.04 0.75
N CYS A 580 -21.81 26.02 0.73
CA CYS A 580 -21.61 26.92 1.86
C CYS A 580 -22.77 27.89 2.11
N ALA A 581 -23.43 28.36 1.05
CA ALA A 581 -24.57 29.26 1.11
C ALA A 581 -25.85 28.51 1.50
N GLU A 582 -26.09 27.33 0.94
CA GLU A 582 -27.25 26.49 1.25
C GLU A 582 -27.29 26.04 2.71
N HIS A 583 -26.12 25.79 3.31
CA HIS A 583 -26.02 25.39 4.71
C HIS A 583 -25.91 26.58 5.67
N CYS A 584 -25.90 27.83 5.19
CA CYS A 584 -25.74 29.02 6.03
C CYS A 584 -27.08 29.40 6.70
N PRO A 585 -27.25 29.18 8.01
CA PRO A 585 -28.55 29.38 8.65
C PRO A 585 -28.91 30.87 8.84
N THR A 586 -27.93 31.77 8.86
CA THR A 586 -28.14 33.20 9.03
C THR A 586 -28.34 33.94 7.70
N GLY A 587 -28.14 33.26 6.57
CA GLY A 587 -28.09 33.92 5.25
C GLY A 587 -26.89 34.85 5.07
N ALA A 588 -25.86 34.75 5.92
CA ALA A 588 -24.62 35.50 5.79
C ALA A 588 -23.86 35.16 4.51
N LEU A 589 -23.99 33.93 4.00
CA LEU A 589 -23.47 33.53 2.70
C LEU A 589 -24.62 33.41 1.72
N ARG A 590 -24.51 34.12 0.59
CA ARG A 590 -25.44 34.02 -0.53
C ARG A 590 -24.67 33.92 -1.83
N MET A 591 -25.22 33.18 -2.78
CA MET A 591 -24.67 33.16 -4.13
C MET A 591 -25.06 34.45 -4.84
N LYS A 592 -24.08 35.21 -5.34
CA LYS A 592 -24.29 36.41 -6.15
C LYS A 592 -23.43 36.33 -7.40
N PRO A 593 -23.88 36.89 -8.54
CA PRO A 593 -23.04 37.00 -9.73
C PRO A 593 -21.82 37.88 -9.44
N ASP A 594 -20.63 37.45 -9.86
CA ASP A 594 -19.44 38.30 -9.93
C ASP A 594 -19.47 39.22 -11.17
N ALA A 595 -18.38 39.96 -11.41
CA ALA A 595 -18.28 40.91 -12.54
C ALA A 595 -18.40 40.21 -13.91
N GLU A 596 -18.13 38.91 -13.96
CA GLU A 596 -18.19 38.05 -15.12
C GLU A 596 -19.50 37.23 -15.19
N GLY A 597 -20.44 37.45 -14.26
CA GLY A 597 -21.75 36.81 -14.23
C GLY A 597 -21.78 35.41 -13.60
N ILE A 598 -20.68 34.95 -13.01
CA ILE A 598 -20.57 33.64 -12.35
C ILE A 598 -21.15 33.74 -10.94
N LEU A 599 -22.05 32.81 -10.59
CA LEU A 599 -22.60 32.74 -9.24
C LEU A 599 -21.52 32.28 -8.24
N VAL A 600 -21.03 33.20 -7.43
CA VAL A 600 -20.01 32.96 -6.41
C VAL A 600 -20.54 33.23 -5.00
N PRO A 601 -20.02 32.53 -3.97
CA PRO A 601 -20.43 32.78 -2.60
C PRO A 601 -19.94 34.15 -2.14
N THR A 602 -20.87 35.02 -1.76
CA THR A 602 -20.61 36.34 -1.19
C THR A 602 -20.94 36.32 0.30
N LEU A 603 -19.96 36.68 1.13
CA LEU A 603 -20.10 36.73 2.58
C LEU A 603 -20.48 38.15 3.05
N THR A 604 -21.56 38.23 3.83
CA THR A 604 -21.95 39.41 4.61
C THR A 604 -21.51 39.19 6.06
N THR A 605 -20.41 39.82 6.45
CA THR A 605 -19.75 39.60 7.76
C THR A 605 -20.64 39.97 8.93
N ASP A 606 -21.51 40.97 8.80
CA ASP A 606 -22.42 41.43 9.85
C ASP A 606 -23.39 40.35 10.34
N LEU A 607 -23.78 39.43 9.46
CA LEU A 607 -24.68 38.31 9.75
C LEU A 607 -23.92 37.03 10.12
N CYS A 608 -22.60 37.00 9.94
CA CYS A 608 -21.80 35.81 10.20
C CYS A 608 -21.68 35.59 11.71
N ILE A 609 -22.02 34.38 12.17
CA ILE A 609 -21.84 33.98 13.57
C ILE A 609 -20.66 33.02 13.77
N GLY A 610 -20.00 32.56 12.69
CA GLY A 610 -18.86 31.64 12.79
C GLY A 610 -19.23 30.22 13.21
N CYS A 611 -20.44 29.73 12.91
CA CYS A 611 -20.89 28.39 13.31
C CYS A 611 -20.23 27.24 12.53
N GLY A 612 -19.52 27.54 11.44
CA GLY A 612 -18.83 26.55 10.61
C GLY A 612 -19.73 25.70 9.72
N SER A 613 -21.03 26.00 9.64
CA SER A 613 -21.96 25.34 8.70
C SER A 613 -21.57 25.54 7.24
N CYS A 614 -20.71 26.52 6.94
CA CYS A 614 -20.13 26.75 5.62
C CYS A 614 -18.82 25.98 5.39
N GLU A 615 -18.00 25.82 6.44
CA GLU A 615 -16.71 25.14 6.37
C GLU A 615 -16.88 23.62 6.36
N TYR A 616 -17.74 23.07 7.20
CA TYR A 616 -17.95 21.63 7.31
C TYR A 616 -18.30 20.94 5.96
N PRO A 617 -19.31 21.41 5.20
CA PRO A 617 -19.68 20.80 3.92
C PRO A 617 -18.77 21.18 2.74
N CYS A 618 -17.76 22.04 2.92
CA CYS A 618 -16.88 22.46 1.82
C CYS A 618 -16.19 21.23 1.18
N PRO A 619 -16.35 21.00 -0.14
CA PRO A 619 -15.81 19.80 -0.80
C PRO A 619 -14.32 19.91 -1.13
N VAL A 620 -13.73 21.11 -1.03
CA VAL A 620 -12.34 21.35 -1.43
C VAL A 620 -11.37 20.63 -0.48
N ARG A 621 -10.41 19.91 -1.06
CA ARG A 621 -9.36 19.15 -0.37
C ARG A 621 -8.00 19.43 -1.02
N PRO A 622 -6.88 19.35 -0.27
CA PRO A 622 -6.78 19.03 1.16
C PRO A 622 -7.10 20.20 2.10
N VAL A 623 -7.18 21.42 1.58
CA VAL A 623 -7.50 22.64 2.35
C VAL A 623 -8.85 23.17 1.90
N LYS A 624 -9.75 23.43 2.85
CA LYS A 624 -11.09 23.97 2.58
C LYS A 624 -11.00 25.40 2.07
N ALA A 625 -11.84 25.74 1.09
CA ALA A 625 -11.87 27.06 0.48
C ALA A 625 -12.52 28.14 1.34
N ILE A 626 -13.41 27.74 2.25
CA ILE A 626 -13.98 28.63 3.26
C ILE A 626 -13.67 28.06 4.64
N ARG A 627 -13.16 28.90 5.54
CA ARG A 627 -12.78 28.52 6.90
C ARG A 627 -13.24 29.56 7.89
N VAL A 628 -13.62 29.14 9.09
CA VAL A 628 -13.90 30.05 10.19
C VAL A 628 -12.60 30.38 10.91
N ARG A 629 -12.33 31.67 11.05
CA ARG A 629 -11.26 32.22 11.88
C ARG A 629 -11.79 32.64 13.25
N PRO A 630 -10.94 32.63 14.28
CA PRO A 630 -11.25 33.31 15.54
C PRO A 630 -11.50 34.79 15.32
N LEU A 631 -12.28 35.39 16.22
CA LEU A 631 -12.44 36.84 16.29
C LEU A 631 -11.12 37.48 16.72
N PRO A 632 -10.72 38.67 16.22
CA PRO A 632 -9.42 39.28 16.54
C PRO A 632 -9.07 39.37 18.04
N ASP A 633 -10.06 39.68 18.88
CA ASP A 633 -9.91 39.76 20.34
C ASP A 633 -10.42 38.51 21.07
N GLY A 634 -10.95 37.54 20.32
CA GLY A 634 -11.61 36.33 20.80
C GLY A 634 -12.91 36.56 21.58
N VAL A 635 -13.33 37.82 21.77
CA VAL A 635 -14.54 38.19 22.53
C VAL A 635 -15.79 37.96 21.69
N GLN A 636 -16.71 37.15 22.21
CA GLN A 636 -17.99 36.87 21.57
C GLN A 636 -18.92 38.09 21.65
N ILE A 637 -19.49 38.46 20.51
CA ILE A 637 -20.41 39.59 20.35
C ILE A 637 -21.66 39.13 19.60
N LEU A 638 -22.72 39.95 19.59
CA LEU A 638 -23.91 39.64 18.80
C LEU A 638 -23.75 40.12 17.35
N ALA A 639 -24.02 39.24 16.41
CA ALA A 639 -24.21 39.56 15.00
C ALA A 639 -25.53 40.34 14.79
N ALA A 640 -25.63 40.97 13.62
CA ALA A 640 -26.86 41.60 13.17
C ALA A 640 -28.01 40.57 13.11
N ASP A 641 -29.22 41.02 13.39
CA ASP A 641 -30.40 40.15 13.33
C ASP A 641 -30.79 39.94 11.86
N PRO A 642 -30.79 38.69 11.33
CA PRO A 642 -31.18 38.41 9.96
C PRO A 642 -32.60 38.89 9.61
N ASN A 643 -33.53 38.87 10.57
CA ASN A 643 -34.92 39.27 10.35
C ASN A 643 -35.06 40.78 10.17
N VAL A 644 -34.19 41.56 10.82
CA VAL A 644 -34.13 43.02 10.65
C VAL A 644 -33.33 43.38 9.40
N PHE A 645 -32.22 42.68 9.16
CA PHE A 645 -31.32 42.95 8.05
C PHE A 645 -31.95 42.72 6.67
N PHE A 646 -32.83 41.72 6.55
CA PHE A 646 -33.55 41.41 5.30
C PHE A 646 -35.00 41.92 5.30
N ALA A 647 -35.42 42.75 6.26
CA ALA A 647 -36.75 43.33 6.26
C ALA A 647 -36.95 44.18 4.98
N PRO A 648 -38.05 44.01 4.23
CA PRO A 648 -38.35 44.90 3.13
C PRO A 648 -38.52 46.32 3.68
N THR A 649 -37.75 47.29 3.17
CA THR A 649 -38.03 48.71 3.41
C THR A 649 -39.43 49.00 2.89
N GLU A 650 -40.31 49.59 3.71
CA GLU A 650 -41.65 50.00 3.26
C GLU A 650 -41.55 50.73 1.92
N PRO A 651 -42.29 50.30 0.88
CA PRO A 651 -42.30 51.04 -0.37
C PRO A 651 -42.95 52.41 -0.13
N ALA A 652 -42.35 53.46 -0.67
CA ALA A 652 -43.01 54.77 -0.75
C ALA A 652 -44.39 54.60 -1.41
N PRO A 653 -45.44 55.31 -0.94
CA PRO A 653 -46.79 55.11 -1.45
C PRO A 653 -46.82 55.39 -2.96
N ALA A 654 -47.15 54.35 -3.74
CA ALA A 654 -47.38 54.47 -5.17
C ALA A 654 -48.69 55.24 -5.43
N PRO A 655 -48.74 56.11 -6.45
CA PRO A 655 -49.98 56.80 -6.80
C PRO A 655 -51.02 55.79 -7.27
N ALA A 656 -52.26 56.03 -6.86
CA ALA A 656 -53.41 55.20 -7.18
C ALA A 656 -53.60 55.08 -8.69
N THR A 657 -53.57 53.85 -9.19
CA THR A 657 -54.37 53.46 -10.35
C THR A 657 -54.86 52.04 -10.15
N ASP A 658 -56.17 51.93 -10.32
CA ASP A 658 -57.01 50.78 -10.08
C ASP A 658 -56.70 49.56 -10.96
N ASP A 659 -57.23 48.44 -10.45
CA ASP A 659 -57.79 47.30 -11.19
C ASP A 659 -56.90 46.09 -11.56
N TRP A 660 -56.98 45.11 -10.63
CA TRP A 660 -57.31 43.68 -10.80
C TRP A 660 -56.61 42.83 -11.89
N LEU A 661 -55.83 41.88 -11.36
CA LEU A 661 -55.80 40.43 -11.70
C LEU A 661 -55.56 40.02 -13.17
N ILE A 662 -54.34 39.51 -13.46
CA ILE A 662 -54.09 38.10 -13.83
C ILE A 662 -52.78 37.67 -13.15
#